data_AF-A0A1W7M8N1-F1
#
_entry.id   AF-A0A1W7M8N1-F1
#
_cell.length_a   1.000
_cell.length_b   1.000
_cell.length_c   1.000
_cell.angle_alpha   90.00
_cell.angle_beta   90.00
_cell.angle_gamma   90.00
#
_symmetry.space_group_name_H-M   'P 1'
#
loop_
_entity.id
_entity.type
_entity.pdbx_description
1 polymer ?
#
loop_
_entity_poly.entity_id
_entity_poly.type
_entity_poly.pdbx_seq_one_letter_code
_entity_poly.pdbx_strand_id
1 'polypeptide(L)'
;MSIARKRDPKYVVAAICMALSGMAALVYQVVWTHKMAVAIGTAQSAVAIMLASFLGGLALGGWMAARWLNSGVDAGRRYAFLELFIAVWAIAVPLLFPLLQTLLIGLLSSGAHLPPDAGWAQFWVYLTIVAAAFAPPTIAMGATLPILVRAVRCGVDDVAGLYALNTFGAAAGAMLAGFLLLPSLGLTVASQLAAAANIVAAVLAWRHLRSNGPEKKHDAGTAASPVQRVLVAAFLSGVATFALEVFWTRLLAIPFGGTTQGFAFMLGLWLTGLALGGLYAARKPGSAAMALTFGAILSSLGYLAILVTGAAEKSAVLALFPGAIAFGMAYPRFVEAAGGDPAKSAAVVYASNTAGAVAGAMLAGHYLLESYGFGGTLLVAVTLLFLAAAAVSHISNQTYAFAAGALASIGGLVIGVPEPYSLLKAGVVDRDTSGDLVSLNVGRVATVEVRDRDDGVLIRSDGLPEALVPRAGTPPALNDQHWLTILPSLARPQARSMMVIGLGGGVSLEPVPSWISTIDVVEIEERIIDANLRIASQRAVDPLSDARVKIVHNDARNAMLRTGKRYDIIVSQPSHPWTAGSSNLYTRQFVALAKARLADHGVFVQWMNASFVDPRLLRSFLATLASEFPNVRVYEPVPFNLIVMASDAPILPESGLAVVGPADVRLLDRAGILDADDFAWSLLLDEGAVRRAIAGAFPISDDRNSMAFETGPGRGILTRTGLDAFTQRPAGVRAGSDYSRLRLAQAGLLPFTPVTESGLVALARAKGAAGDYAALAGMDRQLASVTPVEPGYAAANQLRSAWRLERIASVDPRQRAAMAQETLTIVDAALRVEATTDLLIQRATLAQVIGDHAMLVETALAFAVVASQSRGGTLEARRSEALKAALGRLESSPIRQRAIAALDGVAQR
;
A
#
# COMPACT_ATOMS: atom_id res chain seq x y z
N MET A 1 -3.47 -35.57 -30.45
CA MET A 1 -3.03 -36.48 -29.37
C MET A 1 -3.50 -37.92 -29.58
N SER A 2 -2.62 -38.85 -29.97
CA SER A 2 -2.96 -40.28 -30.06
C SER A 2 -3.12 -40.89 -28.66
N ILE A 3 -4.23 -41.61 -28.44
CA ILE A 3 -4.58 -42.30 -27.18
C ILE A 3 -3.47 -43.29 -26.76
N ALA A 4 -2.65 -43.77 -27.70
CA ALA A 4 -1.59 -44.74 -27.45
C ALA A 4 -0.40 -44.20 -26.61
N ARG A 5 -0.03 -42.91 -26.73
CA ARG A 5 1.11 -42.32 -25.97
C ARG A 5 0.79 -41.95 -24.52
N LYS A 6 -0.50 -41.72 -24.19
CA LYS A 6 -0.94 -41.50 -22.80
C LYS A 6 -0.66 -42.70 -21.87
N ARG A 7 -0.36 -43.87 -22.43
CA ARG A 7 -0.01 -45.09 -21.71
C ARG A 7 1.50 -45.36 -21.65
N ASP A 8 2.37 -44.52 -22.23
CA ASP A 8 3.82 -44.67 -22.08
C ASP A 8 4.23 -44.28 -20.65
N PRO A 9 4.75 -45.22 -19.83
CA PRO A 9 5.15 -44.95 -18.45
C PRO A 9 6.17 -43.80 -18.35
N LYS A 10 7.03 -43.62 -19.36
CA LYS A 10 8.04 -42.56 -19.36
C LYS A 10 7.40 -41.17 -19.50
N TYR A 11 6.38 -41.03 -20.34
CA TYR A 11 5.67 -39.76 -20.48
C TYR A 11 4.92 -39.40 -19.20
N VAL A 12 4.29 -40.38 -18.54
CA VAL A 12 3.60 -40.16 -17.25
C VAL A 12 4.58 -39.71 -16.17
N VAL A 13 5.75 -40.37 -16.06
CA VAL A 13 6.78 -39.93 -15.10
C VAL A 13 7.28 -38.53 -15.42
N ALA A 14 7.55 -38.23 -16.70
CA ALA A 14 7.98 -36.89 -17.11
C ALA A 14 6.93 -35.82 -16.82
N ALA A 15 5.64 -36.12 -17.03
CA ALA A 15 4.52 -35.26 -16.67
C ALA A 15 4.49 -34.94 -15.16
N ILE A 16 4.68 -35.95 -14.31
CA ILE A 16 4.77 -35.76 -12.85
C ILE A 16 5.99 -34.92 -12.49
N CYS A 17 7.15 -35.20 -13.10
CA CYS A 17 8.38 -34.43 -12.87
C CYS A 17 8.19 -32.95 -13.24
N MET A 18 7.59 -32.65 -14.39
CA MET A 18 7.29 -31.27 -14.80
C MET A 18 6.30 -30.58 -13.85
N ALA A 19 5.25 -31.27 -13.40
CA ALA A 19 4.29 -30.68 -12.47
C ALA A 19 4.96 -30.34 -11.13
N LEU A 20 5.79 -31.24 -10.58
CA LEU A 20 6.54 -31.01 -9.34
C LEU A 20 7.59 -29.90 -9.49
N SER A 21 8.34 -29.91 -10.60
CA SER A 21 9.34 -28.88 -10.92
C SER A 21 8.67 -27.51 -11.04
N GLY A 22 7.58 -27.39 -11.79
CA GLY A 22 6.83 -26.15 -11.95
C GLY A 22 6.28 -25.63 -10.61
N MET A 23 5.71 -26.52 -9.80
CA MET A 23 5.22 -26.20 -8.46
C MET A 23 6.34 -25.66 -7.57
N ALA A 24 7.47 -26.35 -7.51
CA ALA A 24 8.62 -25.92 -6.72
C ALA A 24 9.16 -24.57 -7.20
N ALA A 25 9.32 -24.39 -8.52
CA ALA A 25 9.81 -23.15 -9.12
C ALA A 25 8.99 -21.92 -8.68
N LEU A 26 7.66 -22.04 -8.67
CA LEU A 26 6.79 -20.91 -8.27
C LEU A 26 6.70 -20.72 -6.76
N VAL A 27 6.82 -21.79 -5.96
CA VAL A 27 7.01 -21.64 -4.51
C VAL A 27 8.29 -20.87 -4.23
N TYR A 28 9.41 -21.22 -4.89
CA TYR A 28 10.66 -20.48 -4.75
C TYR A 28 10.54 -19.03 -5.18
N GLN A 29 9.93 -18.77 -6.33
CA GLN A 29 9.77 -17.41 -6.83
C GLN A 29 9.01 -16.53 -5.83
N VAL A 30 7.91 -17.03 -5.25
CA VAL A 30 7.16 -16.32 -4.22
C VAL A 30 8.03 -16.11 -2.96
N VAL A 31 8.64 -17.18 -2.43
CA VAL A 31 9.48 -17.11 -1.22
C VAL A 31 10.66 -16.15 -1.38
N TRP A 32 11.38 -16.24 -2.50
CA TRP A 32 12.56 -15.42 -2.77
C TRP A 32 12.19 -13.96 -3.03
N THR A 33 11.04 -13.69 -3.66
CA THR A 33 10.51 -12.32 -3.80
C THR A 33 10.29 -11.68 -2.43
N HIS A 34 9.64 -12.39 -1.50
CA HIS A 34 9.44 -11.90 -0.13
C HIS A 34 10.76 -11.67 0.61
N LYS A 35 11.71 -12.62 0.52
CA LYS A 35 13.03 -12.43 1.15
C LYS A 35 13.79 -11.24 0.56
N MET A 36 13.72 -11.00 -0.75
CA MET A 36 14.39 -9.84 -1.35
C MET A 36 13.74 -8.53 -0.96
N ALA A 37 12.41 -8.46 -0.90
CA ALA A 37 11.70 -7.26 -0.44
C ALA A 37 12.18 -6.82 0.96
N VAL A 38 12.58 -7.78 1.80
CA VAL A 38 13.18 -7.53 3.12
C VAL A 38 14.63 -7.02 3.04
N ALA A 39 15.45 -7.51 2.10
CA ALA A 39 16.87 -7.14 1.98
C ALA A 39 17.12 -5.79 1.30
N ILE A 40 16.46 -5.56 0.17
CA ILE A 40 16.71 -4.41 -0.71
C ILE A 40 15.60 -3.34 -0.64
N GLY A 41 14.61 -3.53 0.24
CA GLY A 41 13.43 -2.68 0.34
C GLY A 41 12.31 -3.11 -0.58
N THR A 42 11.16 -2.46 -0.42
CA THR A 42 9.87 -2.94 -0.92
C THR A 42 9.38 -2.23 -2.18
N ALA A 43 10.28 -1.55 -2.91
CA ALA A 43 9.96 -0.97 -4.19
C ALA A 43 9.57 -2.05 -5.22
N GLN A 44 8.69 -1.70 -6.16
CA GLN A 44 8.42 -2.46 -7.38
C GLN A 44 9.72 -2.92 -8.08
N SER A 45 10.83 -2.20 -7.90
CA SER A 45 12.17 -2.61 -8.31
C SER A 45 12.63 -3.93 -7.71
N ALA A 46 12.33 -4.28 -6.45
CA ALA A 46 12.71 -5.57 -5.88
C ALA A 46 11.99 -6.74 -6.55
N VAL A 47 10.68 -6.59 -6.79
CA VAL A 47 9.87 -7.57 -7.54
C VAL A 47 10.36 -7.64 -8.99
N ALA A 48 10.58 -6.51 -9.65
CA ALA A 48 11.06 -6.46 -11.02
C ALA A 48 12.49 -7.01 -11.19
N ILE A 49 13.40 -6.74 -10.24
CA ILE A 49 14.76 -7.29 -10.21
C ILE A 49 14.73 -8.80 -9.98
N MET A 50 13.90 -9.27 -9.05
CA MET A 50 13.69 -10.70 -8.83
C MET A 50 13.14 -11.37 -10.08
N LEU A 51 12.08 -10.82 -10.68
CA LEU A 51 11.51 -11.32 -11.93
C LEU A 51 12.53 -11.31 -13.07
N ALA A 52 13.27 -10.22 -13.25
CA ALA A 52 14.30 -10.10 -14.28
C ALA A 52 15.43 -11.11 -14.07
N SER A 53 15.88 -11.34 -12.83
CA SER A 53 16.91 -12.32 -12.51
C SER A 53 16.42 -13.76 -12.68
N PHE A 54 15.18 -14.03 -12.25
CA PHE A 54 14.54 -15.34 -12.32
C PHE A 54 14.26 -15.74 -13.78
N LEU A 55 13.53 -14.89 -14.52
CA LEU A 55 13.21 -15.09 -15.93
C LEU A 55 14.47 -14.98 -16.81
N GLY A 56 15.39 -14.07 -16.51
CA GLY A 56 16.66 -13.94 -17.23
C GLY A 56 17.49 -15.21 -17.15
N GLY A 57 17.56 -15.83 -15.96
CA GLY A 57 18.19 -17.13 -15.80
C GLY A 57 17.44 -18.24 -16.53
N LEU A 58 16.10 -18.28 -16.48
CA LEU A 58 15.30 -19.23 -17.27
C LEU A 58 15.58 -19.12 -18.78
N ALA A 59 15.66 -17.89 -19.30
CA ALA A 59 15.97 -17.61 -20.70
C ALA A 59 17.37 -18.10 -21.07
N LEU A 60 18.37 -17.79 -20.24
CA LEU A 60 19.74 -18.24 -20.43
C LEU A 60 19.85 -19.77 -20.33
N GLY A 61 19.14 -20.40 -19.39
CA GLY A 61 19.05 -21.84 -19.21
C GLY A 61 18.50 -22.55 -20.44
N GLY A 62 17.40 -22.05 -21.01
CA GLY A 62 16.84 -22.57 -22.25
C GLY A 62 17.83 -22.47 -23.42
N TRP A 63 18.50 -21.32 -23.55
CA TRP A 63 19.53 -21.11 -24.59
C TRP A 63 20.76 -22.02 -24.41
N MET A 64 21.21 -22.23 -23.17
CA MET A 64 22.30 -23.16 -22.84
C MET A 64 21.90 -24.61 -23.13
N ALA A 65 20.66 -24.99 -22.79
CA ALA A 65 20.12 -26.31 -23.08
C ALA A 65 20.15 -26.63 -24.58
N ALA A 66 19.84 -25.67 -25.47
CA ALA A 66 19.91 -25.84 -26.92
C ALA A 66 21.29 -26.35 -27.40
N ARG A 67 22.38 -25.96 -26.71
CA ARG A 67 23.75 -26.46 -26.97
C ARG A 67 24.01 -27.80 -26.28
N TRP A 68 23.58 -27.95 -25.03
CA TRP A 68 23.81 -29.17 -24.26
C TRP A 68 23.07 -30.39 -24.82
N LEU A 69 21.97 -30.19 -25.54
CA LEU A 69 21.23 -31.25 -26.20
C LEU A 69 22.07 -32.10 -27.16
N ASN A 70 23.17 -31.55 -27.72
CA ASN A 70 24.08 -32.29 -28.61
C ASN A 70 25.19 -33.07 -27.88
N SER A 71 25.27 -33.01 -26.54
CA SER A 71 26.36 -33.68 -25.80
C SER A 71 26.00 -35.14 -25.45
N GLY A 72 27.01 -36.01 -25.29
CA GLY A 72 26.83 -37.47 -25.15
C GLY A 72 26.28 -37.99 -23.81
N VAL A 73 26.03 -37.13 -22.81
CA VAL A 73 25.42 -37.52 -21.53
C VAL A 73 23.91 -37.76 -21.70
N ASP A 74 23.39 -38.79 -21.02
CA ASP A 74 21.97 -39.13 -20.99
C ASP A 74 21.09 -37.96 -20.49
N ALA A 75 20.05 -37.62 -21.25
CA ALA A 75 19.17 -36.49 -20.94
C ALA A 75 18.38 -36.69 -19.64
N GLY A 76 17.97 -37.91 -19.31
CA GLY A 76 17.30 -38.23 -18.04
C GLY A 76 18.21 -38.02 -16.84
N ARG A 77 19.48 -38.43 -16.93
CA ARG A 77 20.50 -38.14 -15.91
C ARG A 77 20.75 -36.66 -15.75
N ARG A 78 20.89 -35.91 -16.86
CA ARG A 78 21.06 -34.45 -16.80
C ARG A 78 19.89 -33.77 -16.09
N TYR A 79 18.66 -34.13 -16.44
CA TYR A 79 17.47 -33.60 -15.79
C TYR A 79 17.52 -33.87 -14.27
N ALA A 80 17.81 -35.11 -13.86
CA ALA A 80 17.92 -35.46 -12.45
C ALA A 80 19.00 -34.65 -11.70
N PHE A 81 20.16 -34.40 -12.31
CA PHE A 81 21.20 -33.56 -11.73
C PHE A 81 20.77 -32.09 -11.61
N LEU A 82 20.06 -31.56 -12.60
CA LEU A 82 19.55 -30.18 -12.55
C LEU A 82 18.53 -30.02 -11.42
N GLU A 83 17.57 -30.93 -11.29
CA GLU A 83 16.58 -30.91 -10.21
C GLU A 83 17.22 -31.03 -8.82
N LEU A 84 18.21 -31.92 -8.66
CA LEU A 84 18.96 -32.04 -7.41
C LEU A 84 19.76 -30.77 -7.10
N PHE A 85 20.41 -30.18 -8.10
CA PHE A 85 21.14 -28.93 -7.95
C PHE A 85 20.21 -27.78 -7.51
N ILE A 86 19.03 -27.66 -8.13
CA ILE A 86 18.00 -26.68 -7.74
C ILE A 86 17.62 -26.86 -6.26
N ALA A 87 17.35 -28.10 -5.83
CA ALA A 87 16.99 -28.40 -4.45
C ALA A 87 18.08 -28.01 -3.44
N VAL A 88 19.34 -28.37 -3.74
CA VAL A 88 20.50 -28.03 -2.89
C VAL A 88 20.68 -26.51 -2.81
N TRP A 89 20.58 -25.82 -3.96
CA TRP A 89 20.72 -24.37 -4.00
C TRP A 89 19.61 -23.66 -3.24
N ALA A 90 18.36 -24.14 -3.34
CA ALA A 90 17.23 -23.59 -2.59
C ALA A 90 17.39 -23.69 -1.06
N ILE A 91 18.10 -24.72 -0.57
CA ILE A 91 18.46 -24.86 0.84
C ILE A 91 19.64 -23.95 1.20
N ALA A 92 20.59 -23.73 0.28
CA ALA A 92 21.75 -22.89 0.50
C ALA A 92 21.43 -21.38 0.51
N VAL A 93 20.50 -20.91 -0.33
CA VAL A 93 20.17 -19.47 -0.47
C VAL A 93 19.84 -18.78 0.86
N PRO A 94 18.98 -19.33 1.74
CA PRO A 94 18.72 -18.73 3.05
C PRO A 94 19.97 -18.53 3.90
N LEU A 95 20.96 -19.41 3.80
CA LEU A 95 22.23 -19.32 4.54
C LEU A 95 23.16 -18.26 3.97
N LEU A 96 23.09 -18.02 2.66
CA LEU A 96 23.88 -16.99 1.96
C LEU A 96 23.29 -15.58 2.11
N PHE A 97 22.03 -15.48 2.51
CA PHE A 97 21.30 -14.21 2.53
C PHE A 97 21.92 -13.13 3.43
N PRO A 98 22.37 -13.40 4.67
CA PRO A 98 23.03 -12.39 5.50
C PRO A 98 24.32 -11.85 4.86
N LEU A 99 25.07 -12.70 4.15
CA LEU A 99 26.27 -12.30 3.43
C LEU A 99 25.92 -11.37 2.27
N LEU A 100 24.91 -11.73 1.45
CA LEU A 100 24.42 -10.89 0.35
C LEU A 100 23.97 -9.51 0.86
N GLN A 101 23.23 -9.47 1.96
CA GLN A 101 22.77 -8.23 2.58
C GLN A 101 23.93 -7.38 3.10
N THR A 102 24.93 -7.99 3.72
CA THR A 102 26.13 -7.29 4.19
C THR A 102 26.91 -6.68 3.01
N LEU A 103 27.05 -7.42 1.91
CA LEU A 103 27.69 -6.96 0.68
C LEU A 103 26.93 -5.77 0.06
N LEU A 104 25.60 -5.87 -0.02
CA LEU A 104 24.72 -4.80 -0.51
C LEU A 104 24.87 -3.52 0.32
N ILE A 105 24.83 -3.65 1.65
CA ILE A 105 24.96 -2.52 2.57
C ILE A 105 26.35 -1.90 2.46
N GLY A 106 27.41 -2.72 2.39
CA GLY A 106 28.77 -2.23 2.27
C GLY A 106 29.02 -1.43 0.98
N LEU A 107 28.48 -1.89 -0.15
CA LEU A 107 28.63 -1.24 -1.45
C LEU A 107 27.83 0.07 -1.59
N LEU A 108 26.71 0.20 -0.88
CA LEU A 108 25.81 1.34 -0.97
C LEU A 108 25.73 2.14 0.34
N SER A 109 26.71 1.98 1.24
CA SER A 109 26.69 2.68 2.52
C SER A 109 26.79 4.18 2.32
N SER A 110 26.00 4.94 3.07
CA SER A 110 25.96 6.41 3.03
C SER A 110 26.55 7.06 4.28
N GLY A 111 27.25 6.28 5.12
CA GLY A 111 27.86 6.77 6.35
C GLY A 111 26.82 7.42 7.27
N ALA A 112 27.04 8.67 7.67
CA ALA A 112 26.18 9.39 8.62
C ALA A 112 24.95 10.07 7.99
N HIS A 113 24.69 9.88 6.69
CA HIS A 113 23.53 10.47 6.01
C HIS A 113 22.48 9.42 5.71
N LEU A 114 21.20 9.79 5.80
CA LEU A 114 20.10 8.97 5.32
C LEU A 114 20.05 9.09 3.79
N PRO A 115 20.25 8.00 3.02
CA PRO A 115 20.41 8.08 1.57
C PRO A 115 19.04 8.17 0.87
N PRO A 116 18.87 9.06 -0.12
CA PRO A 116 17.76 8.96 -1.07
C PRO A 116 17.94 7.72 -1.95
N ASP A 117 16.90 7.35 -2.70
CA ASP A 117 17.02 6.39 -3.79
C ASP A 117 18.05 6.89 -4.81
N ALA A 118 19.08 6.09 -5.07
CA ALA A 118 20.11 6.40 -6.08
C ALA A 118 19.69 5.98 -7.50
N GLY A 119 18.43 5.62 -7.70
CA GLY A 119 17.83 5.30 -8.99
C GLY A 119 18.56 4.16 -9.68
N TRP A 120 18.96 4.39 -10.94
CA TRP A 120 19.59 3.36 -11.78
C TRP A 120 20.88 2.78 -11.19
N ALA A 121 21.69 3.58 -10.47
CA ALA A 121 22.93 3.07 -9.89
C ALA A 121 22.64 2.00 -8.81
N GLN A 122 21.72 2.29 -7.90
CA GLN A 122 21.24 1.34 -6.89
C GLN A 122 20.57 0.14 -7.53
N PHE A 123 19.74 0.36 -8.56
CA PHE A 123 19.10 -0.70 -9.35
C PHE A 123 20.11 -1.70 -9.91
N TRP A 124 21.18 -1.25 -10.57
CA TRP A 124 22.16 -2.15 -11.19
C TRP A 124 22.98 -2.94 -10.16
N VAL A 125 23.29 -2.33 -9.00
CA VAL A 125 23.95 -3.04 -7.88
C VAL A 125 23.04 -4.15 -7.36
N TYR A 126 21.76 -3.84 -7.11
CA TYR A 126 20.77 -4.83 -6.68
C TYR A 126 20.58 -5.94 -7.71
N LEU A 127 20.40 -5.58 -8.98
CA LEU A 127 20.25 -6.56 -10.06
C LEU A 127 21.47 -7.47 -10.15
N THR A 128 22.68 -6.93 -10.06
CA THR A 128 23.91 -7.74 -10.16
C THR A 128 24.01 -8.75 -9.02
N ILE A 129 23.75 -8.33 -7.79
CA ILE A 129 23.88 -9.20 -6.61
C ILE A 129 22.75 -10.23 -6.57
N VAL A 130 21.51 -9.82 -6.86
CA VAL A 130 20.37 -10.74 -6.94
C VAL A 130 20.56 -11.72 -8.10
N ALA A 131 20.97 -11.26 -9.28
CA ALA A 131 21.27 -12.14 -10.41
C ALA A 131 22.40 -13.12 -10.06
N ALA A 132 23.45 -12.70 -9.36
CA ALA A 132 24.51 -13.61 -8.92
C ALA A 132 23.99 -14.72 -7.98
N ALA A 133 23.07 -14.38 -7.08
CA ALA A 133 22.48 -15.33 -6.12
C ALA A 133 21.47 -16.29 -6.76
N PHE A 134 20.69 -15.82 -7.73
CA PHE A 134 19.54 -16.55 -8.28
C PHE A 134 19.73 -17.07 -9.70
N ALA A 135 20.67 -16.55 -10.49
CA ALA A 135 20.94 -17.06 -11.83
C ALA A 135 21.34 -18.54 -11.83
N PRO A 136 22.16 -19.08 -10.92
CA PRO A 136 22.52 -20.50 -10.96
C PRO A 136 21.32 -21.46 -10.92
N PRO A 137 20.39 -21.38 -9.95
CA PRO A 137 19.23 -22.27 -9.93
C PRO A 137 18.25 -21.96 -11.04
N THR A 138 18.09 -20.71 -11.47
CA THR A 138 17.12 -20.36 -12.53
C THR A 138 17.62 -20.72 -13.93
N ILE A 139 18.93 -20.69 -14.19
CA ILE A 139 19.55 -21.29 -15.38
C ILE A 139 19.30 -22.78 -15.39
N ALA A 140 19.45 -23.47 -14.25
CA ALA A 140 19.13 -24.88 -14.16
C ALA A 140 17.63 -25.14 -14.45
N MET A 141 16.73 -24.36 -13.86
CA MET A 141 15.27 -24.42 -14.12
C MET A 141 14.94 -24.19 -15.60
N GLY A 142 15.61 -23.25 -16.27
CA GLY A 142 15.35 -22.94 -17.68
C GLY A 142 15.76 -24.07 -18.62
N ALA A 143 16.72 -24.89 -18.19
CA ALA A 143 17.20 -26.03 -18.95
C ALA A 143 16.33 -27.29 -18.78
N THR A 144 15.49 -27.38 -17.75
CA THR A 144 14.77 -28.63 -17.40
C THR A 144 13.79 -29.07 -18.49
N LEU A 145 12.93 -28.17 -19.00
CA LEU A 145 11.92 -28.50 -20.01
C LEU A 145 12.55 -29.03 -21.32
N PRO A 146 13.51 -28.34 -21.98
CA PRO A 146 14.12 -28.87 -23.20
C PRO A 146 14.83 -30.20 -23.03
N ILE A 147 15.50 -30.40 -21.88
CA ILE A 147 16.21 -31.64 -21.58
C ILE A 147 15.23 -32.79 -21.34
N LEU A 148 14.11 -32.54 -20.64
CA LEU A 148 13.10 -33.56 -20.41
C LEU A 148 12.36 -33.95 -21.70
N VAL A 149 12.04 -32.97 -22.54
CA VAL A 149 11.50 -33.19 -23.90
C VAL A 149 12.40 -34.13 -24.70
N ARG A 150 13.73 -33.95 -24.59
CA ARG A 150 14.70 -34.85 -25.21
C ARG A 150 14.73 -36.24 -24.58
N ALA A 151 14.63 -36.35 -23.25
CA ALA A 151 14.66 -37.63 -22.52
C ALA A 151 13.50 -38.56 -22.93
N VAL A 152 12.32 -37.99 -23.21
CA VAL A 152 11.10 -38.73 -23.56
C VAL A 152 10.88 -38.85 -25.07
N ARG A 153 11.69 -38.16 -25.90
CA ARG A 153 11.58 -38.13 -27.38
C ARG A 153 10.20 -37.65 -27.85
N CYS A 154 9.73 -36.58 -27.24
CA CYS A 154 8.42 -35.97 -27.50
C CYS A 154 8.30 -35.40 -28.93
N GLY A 155 7.11 -35.52 -29.53
CA GLY A 155 6.72 -34.69 -30.67
C GLY A 155 6.20 -33.31 -30.21
N VAL A 156 5.89 -32.41 -31.15
CA VAL A 156 5.42 -31.03 -30.83
C VAL A 156 4.20 -31.02 -29.91
N ASP A 157 3.19 -31.88 -30.17
CA ASP A 157 2.01 -32.04 -29.30
C ASP A 157 2.37 -32.45 -27.85
N ASP A 158 3.39 -33.30 -27.69
CA ASP A 158 3.82 -33.81 -26.40
C ASP A 158 4.58 -32.72 -25.60
N VAL A 159 5.33 -31.86 -26.30
CA VAL A 159 5.97 -30.65 -25.72
C VAL A 159 4.92 -29.71 -25.17
N ALA A 160 3.84 -29.47 -25.93
CA ALA A 160 2.73 -28.62 -25.49
C ALA A 160 2.07 -29.17 -24.22
N GLY A 161 1.87 -30.49 -24.13
CA GLY A 161 1.34 -31.15 -22.92
C GLY A 161 2.25 -31.04 -21.70
N LEU A 162 3.56 -31.28 -21.86
CA LEU A 162 4.53 -31.16 -20.76
C LEU A 162 4.70 -29.72 -20.29
N TYR A 163 4.72 -28.76 -21.22
CA TYR A 163 4.70 -27.33 -20.90
C TYR A 163 3.45 -26.96 -20.12
N ALA A 164 2.26 -27.36 -20.58
CA ALA A 164 1.00 -27.08 -19.88
C ALA A 164 0.98 -27.66 -18.45
N LEU A 165 1.50 -28.87 -18.25
CA LEU A 165 1.59 -29.49 -16.92
C LEU A 165 2.59 -28.78 -16.00
N ASN A 166 3.73 -28.36 -16.53
CA ASN A 166 4.67 -27.51 -15.79
C ASN A 166 4.00 -26.21 -15.34
N THR A 167 3.31 -25.54 -16.26
CA THR A 167 2.61 -24.27 -15.99
C THR A 167 1.44 -24.47 -15.01
N PHE A 168 0.76 -25.62 -15.06
CA PHE A 168 -0.28 -25.97 -14.08
C PHE A 168 0.32 -26.23 -12.69
N GLY A 169 1.44 -26.97 -12.63
CA GLY A 169 2.22 -27.15 -11.40
C GLY A 169 2.65 -25.80 -10.82
N ALA A 170 3.16 -24.91 -11.66
CA ALA A 170 3.51 -23.53 -11.32
C ALA A 170 2.34 -22.73 -10.75
N ALA A 171 1.15 -22.79 -11.38
CA ALA A 171 -0.07 -22.18 -10.85
C ALA A 171 -0.41 -22.72 -9.46
N ALA A 172 -0.38 -24.04 -9.28
CA ALA A 172 -0.60 -24.68 -7.98
C ALA A 172 0.44 -24.26 -6.94
N GLY A 173 1.72 -24.16 -7.33
CA GLY A 173 2.80 -23.70 -6.46
C GLY A 173 2.61 -22.27 -5.98
N ALA A 174 2.22 -21.35 -6.87
CA ALA A 174 1.92 -19.96 -6.51
C ALA A 174 0.75 -19.87 -5.51
N MET A 175 -0.33 -20.62 -5.76
CA MET A 175 -1.49 -20.66 -4.86
C MET A 175 -1.15 -21.31 -3.51
N LEU A 176 -0.47 -22.46 -3.52
CA LEU A 176 -0.03 -23.14 -2.29
C LEU A 176 0.89 -22.24 -1.46
N ALA A 177 1.83 -21.53 -2.10
CA ALA A 177 2.69 -20.58 -1.44
C ALA A 177 1.88 -19.48 -0.74
N GLY A 178 1.07 -18.73 -1.50
CA GLY A 178 0.37 -17.54 -0.98
C GLY A 178 -0.75 -17.83 0.03
N PHE A 179 -1.44 -18.97 -0.09
CA PHE A 179 -2.61 -19.28 0.75
C PHE A 179 -2.36 -20.28 1.88
N LEU A 180 -1.35 -21.14 1.75
CA LEU A 180 -1.12 -22.22 2.72
C LEU A 180 0.28 -22.17 3.32
N LEU A 181 1.32 -22.33 2.51
CA LEU A 181 2.68 -22.55 3.00
C LEU A 181 3.24 -21.34 3.75
N LEU A 182 3.19 -20.14 3.15
CA LEU A 182 3.74 -18.95 3.79
C LEU A 182 2.97 -18.53 5.05
N PRO A 183 1.62 -18.46 5.04
CA PRO A 183 0.85 -18.11 6.24
C PRO A 183 1.06 -19.08 7.41
N SER A 184 1.15 -20.39 7.14
CA SER A 184 1.17 -21.41 8.19
C SER A 184 2.56 -21.85 8.63
N LEU A 185 3.51 -21.95 7.69
CA LEU A 185 4.83 -22.55 7.92
C LEU A 185 5.99 -21.55 7.79
N GLY A 186 5.76 -20.37 7.22
CA GLY A 186 6.81 -19.37 6.97
C GLY A 186 7.66 -19.65 5.72
N LEU A 187 8.52 -18.70 5.38
CA LEU A 187 9.32 -18.70 4.16
C LEU A 187 10.32 -19.86 4.09
N THR A 188 10.99 -20.19 5.20
CA THR A 188 12.06 -21.19 5.21
C THR A 188 11.52 -22.60 5.00
N VAL A 189 10.48 -23.00 5.72
CA VAL A 189 9.87 -24.34 5.58
C VAL A 189 9.21 -24.50 4.22
N ALA A 190 8.55 -23.45 3.70
CA ALA A 190 7.99 -23.46 2.34
C ALA A 190 9.07 -23.78 1.28
N SER A 191 10.24 -23.14 1.38
CA SER A 191 11.39 -23.42 0.49
C SER A 191 11.89 -24.86 0.63
N GLN A 192 11.95 -25.41 1.84
CA GLN A 192 12.39 -26.79 2.08
C GLN A 192 11.41 -27.82 1.50
N LEU A 193 10.10 -27.57 1.58
CA LEU A 193 9.08 -28.43 0.97
C LEU A 193 9.15 -28.41 -0.56
N ALA A 194 9.41 -27.25 -1.16
CA ALA A 194 9.69 -27.16 -2.59
C ALA A 194 10.96 -27.92 -2.98
N ALA A 195 12.02 -27.86 -2.17
CA ALA A 195 13.26 -28.63 -2.38
C ALA A 195 13.02 -30.13 -2.32
N ALA A 196 12.16 -30.59 -1.39
CA ALA A 196 11.74 -31.98 -1.34
C ALA A 196 11.02 -32.41 -2.63
N ALA A 197 10.16 -31.56 -3.20
CA ALA A 197 9.48 -31.84 -4.48
C ALA A 197 10.48 -31.99 -5.65
N ASN A 198 11.51 -31.13 -5.73
CA ASN A 198 12.59 -31.29 -6.72
C ASN A 198 13.40 -32.57 -6.50
N ILE A 199 13.72 -32.94 -5.26
CA ILE A 199 14.42 -34.20 -4.96
C ILE A 199 13.60 -35.40 -5.42
N VAL A 200 12.29 -35.39 -5.20
CA VAL A 200 11.38 -36.44 -5.68
C VAL A 200 11.41 -36.50 -7.21
N ALA A 201 11.32 -35.36 -7.91
CA ALA A 201 11.43 -35.30 -9.37
C ALA A 201 12.79 -35.85 -9.86
N ALA A 202 13.90 -35.49 -9.19
CA ALA A 202 15.23 -36.01 -9.50
C ALA A 202 15.32 -37.52 -9.36
N VAL A 203 14.79 -38.09 -8.27
CA VAL A 203 14.79 -39.55 -8.01
C VAL A 203 13.93 -40.28 -9.05
N LEU A 204 12.74 -39.76 -9.37
CA LEU A 204 11.87 -40.34 -10.39
C LEU A 204 12.52 -40.34 -11.78
N ALA A 205 13.11 -39.21 -12.17
CA ALA A 205 13.81 -39.09 -13.44
C ALA A 205 15.02 -40.03 -13.52
N TRP A 206 15.83 -40.08 -12.46
CA TRP A 206 17.00 -40.97 -12.38
C TRP A 206 16.64 -42.45 -12.53
N ARG A 207 15.50 -42.87 -11.97
CA ARG A 207 15.03 -44.25 -12.02
C ARG A 207 14.35 -44.62 -13.34
N HIS A 208 13.53 -43.74 -13.91
CA HIS A 208 12.59 -44.12 -14.96
C HIS A 208 12.81 -43.44 -16.32
N LEU A 209 13.57 -42.34 -16.41
CA LEU A 209 13.72 -41.55 -17.63
C LEU A 209 15.05 -41.74 -18.37
N ARG A 210 15.83 -42.78 -18.00
CA ARG A 210 17.07 -43.14 -18.71
C ARG A 210 16.79 -43.57 -20.15
N SER A 211 17.60 -43.08 -21.09
CA SER A 211 17.60 -43.52 -22.49
C SER A 211 18.36 -44.84 -22.62
N ASN A 212 17.76 -45.82 -23.31
CA ASN A 212 18.37 -47.11 -23.62
C ASN A 212 18.58 -47.32 -25.15
N GLY A 213 18.64 -46.28 -25.97
CA GLY A 213 18.80 -46.49 -27.41
C GLY A 213 19.33 -45.32 -28.23
N PRO A 214 19.78 -45.56 -29.47
CA PRO A 214 20.30 -44.54 -30.37
C PRO A 214 19.21 -43.52 -30.80
N GLU A 215 19.67 -42.32 -31.17
CA GLU A 215 18.85 -41.17 -31.56
C GLU A 215 18.19 -41.41 -32.94
N LYS A 216 16.88 -41.23 -33.06
CA LYS A 216 16.23 -41.19 -34.39
C LYS A 216 16.42 -39.80 -34.96
N LYS A 217 17.08 -39.69 -36.12
CA LYS A 217 17.09 -38.45 -36.92
C LYS A 217 15.65 -38.09 -37.27
N HIS A 218 15.22 -36.88 -36.90
CA HIS A 218 13.95 -36.33 -37.36
C HIS A 218 14.16 -35.78 -38.77
N ASP A 219 13.35 -36.23 -39.72
CA ASP A 219 13.32 -35.65 -41.06
C ASP A 219 12.71 -34.25 -41.00
N ALA A 220 13.35 -33.31 -41.69
CA ALA A 220 12.91 -31.92 -41.82
C ALA A 220 11.64 -31.85 -42.67
N GLY A 221 10.49 -32.12 -42.07
CA GLY A 221 9.18 -32.04 -42.71
C GLY A 221 8.48 -30.72 -42.40
N THR A 222 8.03 -30.04 -43.47
CA THR A 222 7.31 -28.75 -43.58
C THR A 222 8.15 -27.48 -43.66
N ALA A 223 7.76 -26.58 -44.57
CA ALA A 223 8.40 -25.30 -44.84
C ALA A 223 8.23 -24.37 -43.62
N ALA A 224 9.24 -24.34 -42.76
CA ALA A 224 9.26 -23.51 -41.57
C ALA A 224 9.31 -22.01 -41.92
N SER A 225 8.71 -21.17 -41.06
CA SER A 225 9.02 -19.73 -41.06
C SER A 225 10.53 -19.54 -40.87
N PRO A 226 11.14 -18.46 -41.40
CA PRO A 226 12.50 -18.11 -41.02
C PRO A 226 12.56 -18.03 -39.48
N VAL A 227 13.35 -18.90 -38.85
CA VAL A 227 13.39 -19.05 -37.38
C VAL A 227 13.58 -17.70 -36.69
N GLN A 228 14.35 -16.79 -37.28
CA GLN A 228 14.52 -15.42 -36.81
C GLN A 228 13.20 -14.65 -36.64
N ARG A 229 12.26 -14.77 -37.59
CA ARG A 229 10.94 -14.11 -37.49
C ARG A 229 10.11 -14.68 -36.35
N VAL A 230 10.16 -16.00 -36.14
CA VAL A 230 9.49 -16.67 -35.02
C VAL A 230 10.08 -16.22 -33.68
N LEU A 231 11.41 -16.09 -33.60
CA LEU A 231 12.07 -15.60 -32.38
C LEU A 231 11.72 -14.13 -32.11
N VAL A 232 11.70 -13.26 -33.13
CA VAL A 232 11.24 -11.86 -32.95
C VAL A 232 9.79 -11.82 -32.47
N ALA A 233 8.89 -12.62 -33.08
CA ALA A 233 7.50 -12.69 -32.66
C ALA A 233 7.36 -13.21 -31.21
N ALA A 234 8.13 -14.24 -30.84
CA ALA A 234 8.17 -14.79 -29.50
C ALA A 234 8.68 -13.75 -28.48
N PHE A 235 9.73 -13.01 -28.81
CA PHE A 235 10.26 -11.91 -28.00
C PHE A 235 9.22 -10.81 -27.78
N LEU A 236 8.65 -10.26 -28.86
CA LEU A 236 7.63 -9.20 -28.77
C LEU A 236 6.38 -9.65 -28.00
N SER A 237 5.94 -10.89 -28.22
CA SER A 237 4.87 -11.50 -27.43
C SER A 237 5.24 -11.60 -25.95
N GLY A 238 6.47 -11.97 -25.63
CA GLY A 238 6.98 -11.99 -24.25
C GLY A 238 6.93 -10.61 -23.61
N VAL A 239 7.42 -9.57 -24.31
CA VAL A 239 7.37 -8.18 -23.83
C VAL A 239 5.93 -7.78 -23.53
N ALA A 240 5.02 -8.02 -24.46
CA ALA A 240 3.63 -7.60 -24.30
C ALA A 240 2.90 -8.36 -23.19
N THR A 241 3.05 -9.69 -23.13
CA THR A 241 2.31 -10.53 -22.17
C THR A 241 2.74 -10.28 -20.73
N PHE A 242 4.03 -10.07 -20.46
CA PHE A 242 4.49 -9.72 -19.12
C PHE A 242 4.27 -8.25 -18.77
N ALA A 243 4.26 -7.35 -19.75
CA ALA A 243 3.77 -5.99 -19.52
C ALA A 243 2.30 -6.00 -19.09
N LEU A 244 1.46 -6.84 -19.72
CA LEU A 244 0.08 -7.07 -19.32
C LEU A 244 -0.01 -7.71 -17.93
N GLU A 245 0.83 -8.68 -17.60
CA GLU A 245 0.84 -9.30 -16.27
C GLU A 245 1.10 -8.26 -15.17
N VAL A 246 2.12 -7.39 -15.34
CA VAL A 246 2.39 -6.28 -14.41
C VAL A 246 1.23 -5.29 -14.36
N PHE A 247 0.69 -4.92 -15.52
CA PHE A 247 -0.48 -4.06 -15.64
C PHE A 247 -1.68 -4.61 -14.85
N TRP A 248 -2.02 -5.89 -15.03
CA TRP A 248 -3.15 -6.54 -14.35
C TRP A 248 -2.89 -6.69 -12.86
N THR A 249 -1.66 -6.99 -12.46
CA THR A 249 -1.26 -7.01 -11.05
C THR A 249 -1.56 -5.69 -10.37
N ARG A 250 -1.15 -4.58 -10.99
CA ARG A 250 -1.32 -3.22 -10.46
C ARG A 250 -2.79 -2.80 -10.46
N LEU A 251 -3.51 -3.10 -11.53
CA LEU A 251 -4.92 -2.73 -11.67
C LEU A 251 -5.81 -3.49 -10.68
N LEU A 252 -5.55 -4.78 -10.48
CA LEU A 252 -6.31 -5.63 -9.57
C LEU A 252 -5.85 -5.51 -8.10
N ALA A 253 -4.68 -4.94 -7.82
CA ALA A 253 -4.27 -4.66 -6.45
C ALA A 253 -5.27 -3.74 -5.72
N ILE A 254 -5.88 -2.80 -6.43
CA ILE A 254 -6.87 -1.83 -5.89
C ILE A 254 -8.06 -2.56 -5.20
N PRO A 255 -8.85 -3.39 -5.91
CA PRO A 255 -9.98 -4.10 -5.29
C PRO A 255 -9.59 -5.24 -4.35
N PHE A 256 -8.37 -5.76 -4.44
CA PHE A 256 -7.88 -6.82 -3.55
C PHE A 256 -7.04 -6.28 -2.38
N GLY A 257 -6.95 -4.96 -2.22
CA GLY A 257 -6.27 -4.28 -1.11
C GLY A 257 -4.75 -4.44 -1.07
N GLY A 258 -4.11 -4.76 -2.20
CA GLY A 258 -2.65 -4.90 -2.28
C GLY A 258 -2.07 -6.06 -1.46
N THR A 259 -2.88 -7.08 -1.15
CA THR A 259 -2.48 -8.22 -0.30
C THR A 259 -1.57 -9.20 -1.05
N THR A 260 -0.71 -9.91 -0.32
CA THR A 260 0.10 -11.01 -0.87
C THR A 260 -0.77 -12.14 -1.45
N GLN A 261 -1.92 -12.41 -0.84
CA GLN A 261 -2.89 -13.40 -1.32
C GLN A 261 -3.55 -12.97 -2.63
N GLY A 262 -3.88 -11.68 -2.77
CA GLY A 262 -4.37 -11.10 -4.02
C GLY A 262 -3.39 -11.27 -5.17
N PHE A 263 -2.10 -11.02 -4.92
CA PHE A 263 -1.03 -11.28 -5.88
C PHE A 263 -0.95 -12.77 -6.28
N ALA A 264 -0.91 -13.68 -5.29
CA ALA A 264 -0.84 -15.12 -5.54
C ALA A 264 -2.06 -15.64 -6.31
N PHE A 265 -3.24 -15.10 -6.05
CA PHE A 265 -4.47 -15.43 -6.78
C PHE A 265 -4.40 -14.98 -8.24
N MET A 266 -4.00 -13.73 -8.50
CA MET A 266 -3.86 -13.18 -9.85
C MET A 266 -2.83 -13.99 -10.66
N LEU A 267 -1.65 -14.25 -10.08
CA LEU A 267 -0.60 -15.03 -10.73
C LEU A 267 -1.05 -16.47 -10.99
N GLY A 268 -1.69 -17.12 -10.01
CA GLY A 268 -2.26 -18.45 -10.17
C GLY A 268 -3.31 -18.53 -11.28
N LEU A 269 -4.19 -17.52 -11.38
CA LEU A 269 -5.20 -17.43 -12.42
C LEU A 269 -4.58 -17.23 -13.81
N TRP A 270 -3.59 -16.34 -13.93
CA TRP A 270 -2.84 -16.10 -15.17
C TRP A 270 -2.13 -17.38 -15.66
N LEU A 271 -1.38 -18.04 -14.78
CA LEU A 271 -0.67 -19.29 -15.10
C LEU A 271 -1.64 -20.43 -15.44
N THR A 272 -2.77 -20.52 -14.73
CA THR A 272 -3.82 -21.50 -15.07
C THR A 272 -4.38 -21.26 -16.47
N GLY A 273 -4.61 -19.99 -16.84
CA GLY A 273 -5.03 -19.62 -18.19
C GLY A 273 -4.00 -20.06 -19.24
N LEU A 274 -2.73 -19.73 -19.03
CA LEU A 274 -1.63 -20.15 -19.92
C LEU A 274 -1.57 -21.68 -20.08
N ALA A 275 -1.71 -22.43 -18.99
CA ALA A 275 -1.70 -23.89 -18.98
C ALA A 275 -2.88 -24.48 -19.79
N LEU A 276 -4.09 -23.95 -19.59
CA LEU A 276 -5.28 -24.38 -20.33
C LEU A 276 -5.18 -24.04 -21.82
N GLY A 277 -4.64 -22.87 -22.16
CA GLY A 277 -4.35 -22.47 -23.54
C GLY A 277 -3.36 -23.42 -24.22
N GLY A 278 -2.27 -23.78 -23.54
CA GLY A 278 -1.29 -24.74 -24.03
C GLY A 278 -1.89 -26.12 -24.27
N LEU A 279 -2.73 -26.60 -23.33
CA LEU A 279 -3.42 -27.87 -23.45
C LEU A 279 -4.45 -27.88 -24.59
N TYR A 280 -5.13 -26.76 -24.83
CA TYR A 280 -6.03 -26.59 -25.96
C TYR A 280 -5.26 -26.62 -27.29
N ALA A 281 -4.15 -25.89 -27.36
CA ALA A 281 -3.28 -25.86 -28.54
C ALA A 281 -2.69 -27.25 -28.88
N ALA A 282 -2.46 -28.11 -27.88
CA ALA A 282 -2.01 -29.49 -28.08
C ALA A 282 -3.05 -30.43 -28.72
N ARG A 283 -4.33 -30.01 -28.81
CA ARG A 283 -5.44 -30.86 -29.29
C ARG A 283 -6.08 -30.39 -30.58
N LYS A 284 -5.91 -29.11 -30.92
CA LYS A 284 -6.54 -28.47 -32.07
C LYS A 284 -5.44 -27.79 -32.89
N PRO A 285 -5.54 -27.76 -34.23
CA PRO A 285 -4.63 -26.97 -35.06
C PRO A 285 -4.94 -25.46 -34.93
N GLY A 286 -4.04 -24.60 -35.41
CA GLY A 286 -4.28 -23.16 -35.55
C GLY A 286 -2.99 -22.33 -35.62
N SER A 287 -3.11 -21.01 -35.51
CA SER A 287 -1.98 -20.08 -35.69
C SER A 287 -1.59 -19.32 -34.42
N ALA A 288 -0.28 -19.09 -34.23
CA ALA A 288 0.24 -18.19 -33.20
C ALA A 288 -0.30 -16.76 -33.38
N ALA A 289 -0.39 -16.26 -34.62
CA ALA A 289 -0.91 -14.92 -34.91
C ALA A 289 -2.37 -14.74 -34.45
N MET A 290 -3.21 -15.77 -34.62
CA MET A 290 -4.59 -15.76 -34.14
C MET A 290 -4.65 -15.75 -32.61
N ALA A 291 -3.84 -16.57 -31.95
CA ALA A 291 -3.77 -16.62 -30.49
C ALA A 291 -3.40 -15.25 -29.89
N LEU A 292 -2.39 -14.59 -30.44
CA LEU A 292 -1.98 -13.24 -30.03
C LEU A 292 -3.07 -12.19 -30.27
N THR A 293 -3.76 -12.27 -31.41
CA THR A 293 -4.85 -11.35 -31.78
C THR A 293 -6.04 -11.50 -30.83
N PHE A 294 -6.45 -12.74 -30.54
CA PHE A 294 -7.50 -12.99 -29.56
C PHE A 294 -7.10 -12.49 -28.17
N GLY A 295 -5.85 -12.72 -27.75
CA GLY A 295 -5.35 -12.22 -26.47
C GLY A 295 -5.38 -10.69 -26.39
N ALA A 296 -4.99 -9.99 -27.46
CA ALA A 296 -5.06 -8.54 -27.56
C ALA A 296 -6.51 -8.03 -27.44
N ILE A 297 -7.43 -8.60 -28.23
CA ILE A 297 -8.86 -8.22 -28.21
C ILE A 297 -9.48 -8.47 -26.83
N LEU A 298 -9.25 -9.65 -26.25
CA LEU A 298 -9.82 -10.02 -24.96
C LEU A 298 -9.27 -9.15 -23.82
N SER A 299 -7.98 -8.78 -23.86
CA SER A 299 -7.41 -7.86 -22.87
C SER A 299 -8.04 -6.46 -22.98
N SER A 300 -8.22 -5.95 -24.21
CA SER A 300 -8.89 -4.67 -24.46
C SER A 300 -10.36 -4.68 -24.04
N LEU A 301 -11.09 -5.77 -24.33
CA LEU A 301 -12.48 -5.94 -23.91
C LEU A 301 -12.59 -6.07 -22.39
N GLY A 302 -11.66 -6.75 -21.74
CA GLY A 302 -11.58 -6.85 -20.29
C GLY A 302 -11.41 -5.48 -19.62
N TYR A 303 -10.51 -4.66 -20.16
CA TYR A 303 -10.31 -3.29 -19.71
C TYR A 303 -11.54 -2.41 -19.96
N LEU A 304 -12.14 -2.50 -21.15
CA LEU A 304 -13.38 -1.77 -21.45
C LEU A 304 -14.53 -2.19 -20.53
N ALA A 305 -14.67 -3.47 -20.24
CA ALA A 305 -15.68 -3.97 -19.31
C ALA A 305 -15.48 -3.39 -17.90
N ILE A 306 -14.24 -3.24 -17.44
CA ILE A 306 -13.91 -2.56 -16.18
C ILE A 306 -14.33 -1.09 -16.23
N LEU A 307 -13.99 -0.37 -17.30
CA LEU A 307 -14.38 1.04 -17.47
C LEU A 307 -15.90 1.22 -17.41
N VAL A 308 -16.65 0.34 -18.09
CA VAL A 308 -18.11 0.43 -18.21
C VAL A 308 -18.83 -0.04 -16.93
N THR A 309 -18.39 -1.16 -16.33
CA THR A 309 -19.13 -1.79 -15.23
C THR A 309 -18.69 -1.31 -13.85
N GLY A 310 -17.44 -0.86 -13.69
CA GLY A 310 -16.84 -0.54 -12.39
C GLY A 310 -16.73 -1.72 -11.41
N ALA A 311 -17.16 -2.92 -11.79
CA ALA A 311 -17.24 -4.08 -10.91
C ALA A 311 -15.92 -4.84 -10.91
N ALA A 312 -15.03 -4.49 -10.00
CA ALA A 312 -13.66 -5.00 -9.99
C ALA A 312 -13.53 -6.51 -9.76
N GLU A 313 -14.23 -7.09 -8.78
CA GLU A 313 -13.95 -8.46 -8.31
C GLU A 313 -14.40 -9.56 -9.29
N LYS A 314 -15.67 -9.51 -9.74
CA LYS A 314 -16.22 -10.51 -10.67
C LYS A 314 -15.74 -10.29 -12.10
N SER A 315 -15.54 -9.04 -12.51
CA SER A 315 -15.03 -8.71 -13.84
C SER A 315 -13.52 -8.95 -13.95
N ALA A 316 -12.74 -8.97 -12.86
CA ALA A 316 -11.31 -9.28 -12.90
C ALA A 316 -11.01 -10.65 -13.52
N VAL A 317 -11.75 -11.69 -13.10
CA VAL A 317 -11.60 -13.03 -13.66
C VAL A 317 -11.99 -13.04 -15.13
N LEU A 318 -13.10 -12.37 -15.48
CA LEU A 318 -13.60 -12.30 -16.86
C LEU A 318 -12.71 -11.45 -17.78
N ALA A 319 -12.01 -10.46 -17.24
CA ALA A 319 -11.12 -9.57 -17.97
C ALA A 319 -9.73 -10.19 -18.21
N LEU A 320 -9.20 -10.91 -17.22
CA LEU A 320 -7.85 -11.47 -17.27
C LEU A 320 -7.79 -12.85 -17.93
N PHE A 321 -8.68 -13.75 -17.50
CA PHE A 321 -8.52 -15.18 -17.71
C PHE A 321 -8.67 -15.62 -19.18
N PRO A 322 -9.65 -15.11 -19.97
CA PRO A 322 -9.75 -15.46 -21.39
C PRO A 322 -8.52 -15.04 -22.20
N GLY A 323 -7.95 -13.86 -21.92
CA GLY A 323 -6.71 -13.38 -22.53
C GLY A 323 -5.54 -14.29 -22.22
N ALA A 324 -5.39 -14.70 -20.95
CA ALA A 324 -4.36 -15.65 -20.53
C ALA A 324 -4.47 -17.00 -21.26
N ILE A 325 -5.69 -17.51 -21.47
CA ILE A 325 -5.91 -18.73 -22.27
C ILE A 325 -5.44 -18.52 -23.72
N ALA A 326 -5.77 -17.38 -24.34
CA ALA A 326 -5.30 -17.05 -25.69
C ALA A 326 -3.77 -17.00 -25.77
N PHE A 327 -3.10 -16.35 -24.82
CA PHE A 327 -1.63 -16.31 -24.77
C PHE A 327 -1.02 -17.70 -24.55
N GLY A 328 -1.65 -18.56 -23.75
CA GLY A 328 -1.22 -19.94 -23.54
C GLY A 328 -1.18 -20.78 -24.82
N MET A 329 -2.04 -20.46 -25.79
CA MET A 329 -2.05 -21.14 -27.09
C MET A 329 -0.85 -20.74 -27.98
N ALA A 330 -0.21 -19.60 -27.73
CA ALA A 330 0.82 -19.06 -28.62
C ALA A 330 2.14 -19.85 -28.55
N TYR A 331 2.60 -20.23 -27.34
CA TYR A 331 3.90 -20.89 -27.16
C TYR A 331 4.05 -22.19 -27.95
N PRO A 332 3.14 -23.18 -27.87
CA PRO A 332 3.24 -24.41 -28.66
C PRO A 332 3.30 -24.13 -30.17
N ARG A 333 2.61 -23.10 -30.64
CA ARG A 333 2.53 -22.72 -32.06
C ARG A 333 3.79 -22.01 -32.53
N PHE A 334 4.49 -21.29 -31.67
CA PHE A 334 5.83 -20.80 -31.98
C PHE A 334 6.83 -21.96 -32.14
N VAL A 335 6.75 -22.99 -31.28
CA VAL A 335 7.60 -24.19 -31.41
C VAL A 335 7.32 -24.93 -32.71
N GLU A 336 6.05 -25.07 -33.08
CA GLU A 336 5.62 -25.63 -34.37
C GLU A 336 6.13 -24.81 -35.56
N ALA A 337 5.94 -23.48 -35.53
CA ALA A 337 6.34 -22.57 -36.61
C ALA A 337 7.87 -22.48 -36.80
N ALA A 338 8.65 -22.69 -35.74
CA ALA A 338 10.11 -22.76 -35.79
C ALA A 338 10.62 -24.02 -36.53
N GLY A 339 9.81 -25.10 -36.57
CA GLY A 339 10.15 -26.36 -37.23
C GLY A 339 11.36 -27.08 -36.63
N GLY A 340 11.84 -28.15 -37.26
CA GLY A 340 13.06 -28.87 -36.85
C GLY A 340 12.92 -29.76 -35.61
N ASP A 341 14.00 -29.94 -34.86
CA ASP A 341 14.02 -30.76 -33.63
C ASP A 341 13.18 -30.10 -32.52
N PRO A 342 12.07 -30.72 -32.06
CA PRO A 342 11.19 -30.14 -31.06
C PRO A 342 11.90 -29.70 -29.78
N ALA A 343 12.95 -30.42 -29.36
CA ALA A 343 13.72 -30.06 -28.16
C ALA A 343 14.52 -28.77 -28.35
N LYS A 344 15.16 -28.60 -29.52
CA LYS A 344 15.93 -27.39 -29.85
C LYS A 344 15.02 -26.19 -30.10
N SER A 345 13.92 -26.40 -30.81
CA SER A 345 12.97 -25.33 -31.11
C SER A 345 12.24 -24.85 -29.86
N ALA A 346 11.83 -25.77 -28.97
CA ALA A 346 11.32 -25.43 -27.65
C ALA A 346 12.35 -24.61 -26.84
N ALA A 347 13.63 -24.99 -26.88
CA ALA A 347 14.70 -24.30 -26.17
C ALA A 347 14.90 -22.84 -26.65
N VAL A 348 15.01 -22.61 -27.97
CA VAL A 348 15.26 -21.25 -28.50
C VAL A 348 14.04 -20.34 -28.42
N VAL A 349 12.83 -20.87 -28.66
CA VAL A 349 11.57 -20.12 -28.54
C VAL A 349 11.34 -19.75 -27.08
N TYR A 350 11.54 -20.69 -26.15
CA TYR A 350 11.43 -20.42 -24.71
C TYR A 350 12.42 -19.34 -24.27
N ALA A 351 13.69 -19.43 -24.69
CA ALA A 351 14.69 -18.41 -24.38
C ALA A 351 14.30 -17.02 -24.89
N SER A 352 13.86 -16.94 -26.16
CA SER A 352 13.51 -15.66 -26.78
C SER A 352 12.25 -15.03 -26.19
N ASN A 353 11.21 -15.83 -25.93
CA ASN A 353 9.98 -15.36 -25.27
C ASN A 353 10.25 -14.92 -23.84
N THR A 354 11.05 -15.68 -23.08
CA THR A 354 11.38 -15.34 -21.70
C THR A 354 12.29 -14.10 -21.61
N ALA A 355 13.21 -13.90 -22.56
CA ALA A 355 13.98 -12.66 -22.64
C ALA A 355 13.06 -11.44 -22.92
N GLY A 356 12.07 -11.62 -23.79
CA GLY A 356 11.01 -10.62 -24.00
C GLY A 356 10.23 -10.35 -22.72
N ALA A 357 9.85 -11.39 -21.99
CA ALA A 357 9.14 -11.29 -20.71
C ALA A 357 9.91 -10.44 -19.67
N VAL A 358 11.23 -10.63 -19.55
CA VAL A 358 12.10 -9.79 -18.71
C VAL A 358 11.96 -8.32 -19.11
N ALA A 359 12.13 -8.01 -20.39
CA ALA A 359 12.03 -6.65 -20.89
C ALA A 359 10.62 -6.05 -20.67
N GLY A 360 9.57 -6.85 -20.88
CA GLY A 360 8.18 -6.45 -20.64
C GLY A 360 7.89 -6.10 -19.19
N ALA A 361 8.29 -6.96 -18.25
CA ALA A 361 8.12 -6.72 -16.83
C ALA A 361 8.89 -5.47 -16.36
N MET A 362 10.12 -5.28 -16.86
CA MET A 362 10.94 -4.10 -16.54
C MET A 362 10.36 -2.81 -17.11
N LEU A 363 9.95 -2.80 -18.39
CA LEU A 363 9.36 -1.64 -19.06
C LEU A 363 8.04 -1.25 -18.43
N ALA A 364 7.14 -2.21 -18.20
CA ALA A 364 5.86 -1.92 -17.56
C ALA A 364 6.05 -1.41 -16.13
N GLY A 365 6.98 -2.03 -15.39
CA GLY A 365 7.14 -1.73 -13.98
C GLY A 365 7.90 -0.46 -13.64
N HIS A 366 8.77 0.04 -14.53
CA HIS A 366 9.56 1.26 -14.28
C HIS A 366 9.20 2.43 -15.20
N TYR A 367 8.42 2.22 -16.26
CA TYR A 367 8.22 3.27 -17.27
C TYR A 367 6.78 3.37 -17.78
N LEU A 368 6.20 2.28 -18.29
CA LEU A 368 4.93 2.39 -19.02
C LEU A 368 3.78 2.85 -18.14
N LEU A 369 3.62 2.26 -16.95
CA LEU A 369 2.52 2.61 -16.05
C LEU A 369 2.64 4.04 -15.50
N GLU A 370 3.86 4.44 -15.11
CA GLU A 370 4.12 5.78 -14.58
C GLU A 370 3.96 6.87 -15.65
N SER A 371 4.36 6.59 -16.90
CA SER A 371 4.38 7.58 -17.99
C SER A 371 3.07 7.64 -18.80
N TYR A 372 2.39 6.49 -18.97
CA TYR A 372 1.23 6.35 -19.86
C TYR A 372 -0.04 5.87 -19.16
N GLY A 373 -0.01 5.67 -17.83
CA GLY A 373 -1.14 5.16 -17.07
C GLY A 373 -1.52 3.72 -17.44
N PHE A 374 -2.70 3.29 -16.98
CA PHE A 374 -3.21 1.96 -17.31
C PHE A 374 -3.60 1.90 -18.79
N GLY A 375 -4.38 2.87 -19.26
CA GLY A 375 -4.90 2.86 -20.62
C GLY A 375 -3.80 2.83 -21.69
N GLY A 376 -2.76 3.65 -21.51
CA GLY A 376 -1.64 3.68 -22.45
C GLY A 376 -0.73 2.45 -22.36
N THR A 377 -0.49 1.91 -21.16
CA THR A 377 0.28 0.66 -21.01
C THR A 377 -0.38 -0.51 -21.75
N LEU A 378 -1.71 -0.62 -21.66
CA LEU A 378 -2.49 -1.61 -22.40
C LEU A 378 -2.30 -1.46 -23.91
N LEU A 379 -2.40 -0.24 -24.44
CA LEU A 379 -2.26 0.01 -25.88
C LEU A 379 -0.84 -0.27 -26.40
N VAL A 380 0.20 0.01 -25.61
CA VAL A 380 1.57 -0.39 -25.96
C VAL A 380 1.66 -1.92 -26.06
N ALA A 381 1.13 -2.65 -25.09
CA ALA A 381 1.12 -4.11 -25.13
C ALA A 381 0.32 -4.66 -26.33
N VAL A 382 -0.86 -4.10 -26.60
CA VAL A 382 -1.69 -4.48 -27.76
C VAL A 382 -0.97 -4.22 -29.09
N THR A 383 -0.30 -3.08 -29.21
CA THR A 383 0.55 -2.76 -30.38
C THR A 383 1.61 -3.84 -30.59
N LEU A 384 2.34 -4.21 -29.53
CA LEU A 384 3.39 -5.23 -29.58
C LEU A 384 2.84 -6.62 -29.93
N LEU A 385 1.64 -6.98 -29.46
CA LEU A 385 0.96 -8.23 -29.83
C LEU A 385 0.60 -8.27 -31.31
N PHE A 386 0.10 -7.18 -31.89
CA PHE A 386 -0.19 -7.10 -33.32
C PHE A 386 1.09 -7.15 -34.17
N LEU A 387 2.17 -6.52 -33.73
CA LEU A 387 3.48 -6.62 -34.40
C LEU A 387 4.04 -8.05 -34.33
N ALA A 388 3.90 -8.73 -33.19
CA ALA A 388 4.26 -10.14 -33.05
C ALA A 388 3.43 -11.05 -33.96
N ALA A 389 2.11 -10.80 -34.07
CA ALA A 389 1.22 -11.51 -34.97
C ALA A 389 1.61 -11.29 -36.44
N ALA A 390 1.94 -10.05 -36.83
CA ALA A 390 2.42 -9.72 -38.18
C ALA A 390 3.73 -10.46 -38.51
N ALA A 391 4.68 -10.52 -37.57
CA ALA A 391 5.99 -11.14 -37.75
C ALA A 391 5.91 -12.67 -37.99
N VAL A 392 4.96 -13.36 -37.34
CA VAL A 392 4.77 -14.81 -37.48
C VAL A 392 3.78 -15.20 -38.59
N SER A 393 3.14 -14.21 -39.24
CA SER A 393 2.15 -14.45 -40.30
C SER A 393 2.81 -14.73 -41.65
N HIS A 394 2.28 -15.71 -42.37
CA HIS A 394 2.77 -16.15 -43.68
C HIS A 394 1.97 -15.57 -44.85
N ILE A 395 0.82 -14.95 -44.59
CA ILE A 395 -0.11 -14.45 -45.60
C ILE A 395 0.00 -12.92 -45.65
N SER A 396 0.46 -12.38 -46.78
CA SER A 396 0.73 -10.95 -46.97
C SER A 396 -0.46 -10.05 -46.57
N ASN A 397 -1.69 -10.41 -46.96
CA ASN A 397 -2.91 -9.67 -46.57
C ASN A 397 -3.18 -9.69 -45.05
N GLN A 398 -2.82 -10.76 -44.35
CA GLN A 398 -2.96 -10.82 -42.89
C GLN A 398 -1.90 -9.95 -42.21
N THR A 399 -0.68 -9.93 -42.73
CA THR A 399 0.39 -9.05 -42.23
C THR A 399 -0.01 -7.58 -42.30
N TYR A 400 -0.63 -7.13 -43.41
CA TYR A 400 -1.14 -5.75 -43.52
C TYR A 400 -2.29 -5.46 -42.55
N ALA A 401 -3.20 -6.42 -42.33
CA ALA A 401 -4.29 -6.25 -41.36
C ALA A 401 -3.76 -6.12 -39.92
N PHE A 402 -2.75 -6.92 -39.54
CA PHE A 402 -2.11 -6.81 -38.22
C PHE A 402 -1.31 -5.50 -38.08
N ALA A 403 -0.62 -5.06 -39.13
CA ALA A 403 0.06 -3.76 -39.14
C ALA A 403 -0.94 -2.60 -38.99
N ALA A 404 -2.11 -2.67 -39.64
CA ALA A 404 -3.18 -1.71 -39.46
C ALA A 404 -3.73 -1.71 -38.03
N GLY A 405 -3.89 -2.89 -37.40
CA GLY A 405 -4.28 -3.02 -35.99
C GLY A 405 -3.25 -2.38 -35.03
N ALA A 406 -1.95 -2.56 -35.30
CA ALA A 406 -0.87 -1.90 -34.56
C ALA A 406 -0.95 -0.36 -34.73
N LEU A 407 -1.12 0.13 -35.96
CA LEU A 407 -1.29 1.57 -36.24
C LEU A 407 -2.53 2.16 -35.56
N ALA A 408 -3.66 1.45 -35.55
CA ALA A 408 -4.87 1.88 -34.85
C ALA A 408 -4.64 1.99 -33.34
N SER A 409 -3.88 1.05 -32.76
CA SER A 409 -3.52 1.06 -31.33
C SER A 409 -2.60 2.24 -30.99
N ILE A 410 -1.67 2.59 -31.89
CA ILE A 410 -0.86 3.80 -31.79
C ILE A 410 -1.73 5.07 -31.89
N GLY A 411 -2.71 5.08 -32.79
CA GLY A 411 -3.71 6.16 -32.85
C GLY A 411 -4.45 6.34 -31.53
N GLY A 412 -4.84 5.23 -30.88
CA GLY A 412 -5.44 5.25 -29.55
C GLY A 412 -4.52 5.83 -28.46
N LEU A 413 -3.21 5.60 -28.54
CA LEU A 413 -2.24 6.18 -27.60
C LEU A 413 -2.21 7.70 -27.68
N VAL A 414 -2.32 8.23 -28.90
CA VAL A 414 -2.35 9.67 -29.16
C VAL A 414 -3.67 10.30 -28.69
N ILE A 415 -4.79 9.61 -28.88
CA ILE A 415 -6.11 10.08 -28.43
C ILE A 415 -6.21 10.05 -26.91
N GLY A 416 -5.51 9.13 -26.26
CA GLY A 416 -5.61 8.87 -24.83
C GLY A 416 -6.78 7.95 -24.51
N VAL A 417 -6.57 7.02 -23.58
CA VAL A 417 -7.60 6.09 -23.10
C VAL A 417 -7.99 6.49 -21.68
N PRO A 418 -9.29 6.52 -21.34
CA PRO A 418 -9.73 6.83 -19.98
C PRO A 418 -9.11 5.89 -18.94
N GLU A 419 -8.75 6.45 -17.80
CA GLU A 419 -8.29 5.69 -16.64
C GLU A 419 -9.48 5.07 -15.89
N PRO A 420 -9.29 3.93 -15.21
CA PRO A 420 -10.38 3.17 -14.62
C PRO A 420 -10.76 3.69 -13.23
N TYR A 421 -11.20 4.95 -13.16
CA TYR A 421 -11.60 5.64 -11.92
C TYR A 421 -12.65 4.88 -11.10
N SER A 422 -13.52 4.12 -11.77
CA SER A 422 -14.55 3.30 -11.13
C SER A 422 -13.96 2.21 -10.22
N LEU A 423 -12.76 1.71 -10.50
CA LEU A 423 -12.08 0.72 -9.67
C LEU A 423 -11.61 1.28 -8.33
N LEU A 424 -11.27 2.57 -8.25
CA LEU A 424 -10.85 3.20 -7.00
C LEU A 424 -12.00 3.25 -5.99
N LYS A 425 -13.24 3.24 -6.48
CA LYS A 425 -14.46 3.10 -5.64
C LYS A 425 -14.58 1.72 -5.01
N ALA A 426 -13.84 0.73 -5.50
CA ALA A 426 -13.86 -0.64 -4.99
C ALA A 426 -12.83 -0.86 -3.87
N GLY A 427 -12.30 0.21 -3.26
CA GLY A 427 -11.43 0.14 -2.09
C GLY A 427 -11.99 -0.77 -0.99
N VAL A 428 -11.12 -1.56 -0.39
CA VAL A 428 -11.52 -2.65 0.53
C VAL A 428 -11.79 -2.20 1.96
N VAL A 429 -11.24 -1.05 2.39
CA VAL A 429 -11.47 -0.49 3.74
C VAL A 429 -12.72 0.38 3.76
N ASP A 430 -12.85 1.26 2.76
CA ASP A 430 -14.00 2.14 2.60
C ASP A 430 -14.22 2.41 1.11
N ARG A 431 -15.48 2.56 0.72
CA ARG A 431 -15.93 2.87 -0.64
C ARG A 431 -16.39 4.31 -0.79
N ASP A 432 -16.17 5.16 0.21
CA ASP A 432 -16.53 6.56 0.15
C ASP A 432 -15.76 7.30 -0.95
N THR A 433 -16.52 7.78 -1.94
CA THR A 433 -16.01 8.56 -3.08
C THR A 433 -16.62 9.95 -3.11
N SER A 434 -17.09 10.45 -1.97
CA SER A 434 -17.51 11.84 -1.83
C SER A 434 -16.34 12.79 -2.11
N GLY A 435 -16.69 14.02 -2.46
CA GLY A 435 -15.73 15.03 -2.87
C GLY A 435 -15.29 14.95 -4.33
N ASP A 436 -14.78 16.08 -4.81
CA ASP A 436 -14.34 16.27 -6.18
C ASP A 436 -12.95 15.67 -6.38
N LEU A 437 -12.74 14.99 -7.50
CA LEU A 437 -11.43 14.43 -7.84
C LEU A 437 -10.47 15.56 -8.24
N VAL A 438 -9.41 15.76 -7.46
CA VAL A 438 -8.36 16.75 -7.74
C VAL A 438 -7.29 16.17 -8.64
N SER A 439 -6.82 14.95 -8.36
CA SER A 439 -5.84 14.27 -9.19
C SER A 439 -5.87 12.76 -8.99
N LEU A 440 -5.54 12.03 -10.05
CA LEU A 440 -5.23 10.60 -10.02
C LEU A 440 -3.91 10.37 -10.76
N ASN A 441 -2.90 9.87 -10.07
CA ASN A 441 -1.60 9.61 -10.66
C ASN A 441 -1.16 8.18 -10.37
N VAL A 442 -0.75 7.46 -11.41
CA VAL A 442 -0.13 6.14 -11.26
C VAL A 442 1.34 6.36 -10.89
N GLY A 443 1.70 5.98 -9.67
CA GLY A 443 3.06 6.03 -9.14
C GLY A 443 3.79 4.69 -9.29
N ARG A 444 5.04 4.66 -8.80
CA ARG A 444 5.93 3.49 -8.82
C ARG A 444 5.58 2.44 -7.77
N VAL A 445 4.89 2.82 -6.71
CA VAL A 445 4.54 1.95 -5.58
C VAL A 445 3.05 1.86 -5.43
N ALA A 446 2.30 2.92 -5.75
CA ALA A 446 0.85 2.92 -5.67
C ALA A 446 0.21 3.92 -6.65
N THR A 447 -1.08 3.75 -6.87
CA THR A 447 -1.92 4.73 -7.55
C THR A 447 -2.44 5.72 -6.51
N VAL A 448 -2.06 6.99 -6.60
CA VAL A 448 -2.42 8.03 -5.63
C VAL A 448 -3.58 8.86 -6.16
N GLU A 449 -4.64 8.91 -5.37
CA GLU A 449 -5.84 9.69 -5.61
C GLU A 449 -5.95 10.81 -4.57
N VAL A 450 -6.27 12.02 -5.02
CA VAL A 450 -6.53 13.18 -4.16
C VAL A 450 -7.95 13.67 -4.43
N ARG A 451 -8.76 13.75 -3.38
CA ARG A 451 -10.15 14.22 -3.43
C ARG A 451 -10.39 15.38 -2.48
N ASP A 452 -11.11 16.37 -2.96
CA ASP A 452 -11.52 17.53 -2.18
C ASP A 452 -12.94 17.31 -1.64
N ARG A 453 -13.09 17.04 -0.33
CA ARG A 453 -14.35 16.69 0.34
C ARG A 453 -14.85 17.83 1.22
N ASP A 454 -16.05 17.72 1.78
CA ASP A 454 -16.59 18.78 2.64
C ASP A 454 -15.82 18.92 3.96
N ASP A 455 -15.17 17.86 4.44
CA ASP A 455 -14.43 17.76 5.69
C ASP A 455 -12.90 17.89 5.55
N GLY A 456 -12.40 18.10 4.33
CA GLY A 456 -10.97 18.30 4.07
C GLY A 456 -10.52 17.70 2.74
N VAL A 457 -9.22 17.49 2.59
CA VAL A 457 -8.62 16.86 1.41
C VAL A 457 -8.22 15.42 1.73
N LEU A 458 -8.87 14.46 1.08
CA LEU A 458 -8.61 13.03 1.25
C LEU A 458 -7.53 12.58 0.27
N ILE A 459 -6.48 11.94 0.78
CA ILE A 459 -5.45 11.26 0.00
C ILE A 459 -5.66 9.76 0.15
N ARG A 460 -5.70 9.05 -0.99
CA ARG A 460 -5.84 7.59 -1.04
C ARG A 460 -4.71 6.98 -1.87
N SER A 461 -4.33 5.76 -1.53
CA SER A 461 -3.31 4.96 -2.21
C SER A 461 -3.88 3.59 -2.54
N ASP A 462 -3.90 3.22 -3.83
CA ASP A 462 -4.54 1.99 -4.34
C ASP A 462 -5.97 1.78 -3.81
N GLY A 463 -6.72 2.87 -3.66
CA GLY A 463 -8.08 2.85 -3.13
C GLY A 463 -8.17 2.70 -1.60
N LEU A 464 -7.07 2.74 -0.86
CA LEU A 464 -7.03 2.77 0.61
C LEU A 464 -6.90 4.21 1.14
N PRO A 465 -7.63 4.62 2.18
CA PRO A 465 -7.50 5.96 2.75
C PRO A 465 -6.18 6.11 3.51
N GLU A 466 -5.32 7.03 3.08
CA GLU A 466 -4.01 7.28 3.73
C GLU A 466 -4.07 8.45 4.70
N ALA A 467 -4.74 9.55 4.33
CA ALA A 467 -4.88 10.71 5.18
C ALA A 467 -6.07 11.58 4.80
N LEU A 468 -6.69 12.19 5.81
CA LEU A 468 -7.59 13.34 5.65
C LEU A 468 -6.85 14.58 6.15
N VAL A 469 -6.56 15.50 5.24
CA VAL A 469 -5.83 16.75 5.53
C VAL A 469 -6.84 17.87 5.74
N PRO A 470 -6.86 18.52 6.92
CA PRO A 470 -7.77 19.63 7.18
C PRO A 470 -7.38 20.86 6.35
N ARG A 471 -8.37 21.61 5.87
CA ARG A 471 -8.13 22.88 5.15
C ARG A 471 -7.88 24.04 6.10
N ALA A 472 -7.27 25.10 5.58
CA ALA A 472 -7.11 26.37 6.27
C ALA A 472 -8.48 26.90 6.71
N GLY A 473 -8.61 27.28 7.98
CA GLY A 473 -9.86 27.76 8.54
C GLY A 473 -10.79 26.68 9.09
N THR A 474 -10.49 25.38 8.92
CA THR A 474 -11.27 24.28 9.54
C THR A 474 -11.36 24.49 11.05
N PRO A 475 -12.54 24.31 11.68
CA PRO A 475 -12.66 24.34 13.14
C PRO A 475 -11.70 23.35 13.80
N PRO A 476 -11.13 23.70 14.97
CA PRO A 476 -10.19 22.82 15.64
C PRO A 476 -10.88 21.52 16.12
N ALA A 477 -10.21 20.38 15.93
CA ALA A 477 -10.67 19.06 16.36
C ALA A 477 -9.50 18.21 16.87
N LEU A 478 -9.81 17.14 17.60
CA LEU A 478 -8.82 16.12 17.97
C LEU A 478 -8.31 15.39 16.72
N ASN A 479 -6.99 15.29 16.60
CA ASN A 479 -6.33 14.59 15.49
C ASN A 479 -5.23 13.67 16.05
N ASP A 480 -5.38 12.36 15.87
CA ASP A 480 -4.44 11.35 16.35
C ASP A 480 -3.10 11.38 15.63
N GLN A 481 -3.04 11.83 14.36
CA GLN A 481 -1.78 11.95 13.64
C GLN A 481 -0.83 12.95 14.30
N HIS A 482 -1.37 14.00 14.92
CA HIS A 482 -0.59 14.97 15.69
C HIS A 482 0.12 14.34 16.90
N TRP A 483 -0.49 13.33 17.51
CA TRP A 483 0.08 12.67 18.69
C TRP A 483 1.30 11.81 18.34
N LEU A 484 1.45 11.37 17.08
CA LEU A 484 2.58 10.54 16.66
C LEU A 484 3.94 11.22 16.85
N THR A 485 3.99 12.55 16.74
CA THR A 485 5.23 13.33 16.89
C THR A 485 5.29 14.11 18.20
N ILE A 486 4.16 14.64 18.71
CA ILE A 486 4.16 15.36 20.00
C ILE A 486 4.47 14.41 21.16
N LEU A 487 3.80 13.26 21.22
CA LEU A 487 3.90 12.35 22.37
C LEU A 487 5.35 11.90 22.66
N PRO A 488 6.14 11.43 21.67
CA PRO A 488 7.55 11.12 21.92
C PRO A 488 8.40 12.37 22.18
N SER A 489 8.05 13.53 21.62
CA SER A 489 8.77 14.79 21.86
C SER A 489 8.60 15.29 23.29
N LEU A 490 7.41 15.12 23.88
CA LEU A 490 7.17 15.40 25.29
C LEU A 490 7.84 14.37 26.20
N ALA A 491 7.90 13.09 25.78
CA ALA A 491 8.65 12.08 26.52
C ALA A 491 10.16 12.37 26.52
N ARG A 492 10.66 13.15 25.55
CA ARG A 492 12.07 13.52 25.38
C ARG A 492 12.24 15.02 25.03
N PRO A 493 12.04 15.95 25.99
CA PRO A 493 12.20 17.39 25.73
C PRO A 493 13.63 17.79 25.29
N GLN A 494 14.61 16.94 25.58
CA GLN A 494 16.00 17.07 25.15
C GLN A 494 16.25 16.63 23.70
N ALA A 495 15.29 15.97 23.04
CA ALA A 495 15.43 15.49 21.67
C ALA A 495 15.70 16.65 20.70
N ARG A 496 16.52 16.41 19.68
CA ARG A 496 16.87 17.37 18.62
C ARG A 496 16.68 16.79 17.22
N SER A 497 16.62 15.46 17.10
CA SER A 497 16.54 14.75 15.84
C SER A 497 15.35 13.79 15.79
N MET A 498 14.59 13.87 14.71
CA MET A 498 13.43 13.02 14.46
C MET A 498 13.53 12.40 13.07
N MET A 499 13.17 11.12 12.97
CA MET A 499 12.87 10.46 11.70
C MET A 499 11.38 10.13 11.66
N VAL A 500 10.71 10.41 10.54
CA VAL A 500 9.32 10.01 10.29
C VAL A 500 9.29 9.10 9.07
N ILE A 501 8.72 7.91 9.21
CA ILE A 501 8.56 6.93 8.14
C ILE A 501 7.12 7.00 7.64
N GLY A 502 6.96 7.34 6.37
CA GLY A 502 5.68 7.66 5.73
C GLY A 502 5.35 9.14 5.88
N LEU A 503 5.14 9.84 4.75
CA LEU A 503 4.62 11.21 4.73
C LEU A 503 3.09 11.19 4.83
N GLY A 504 2.43 10.33 4.05
CA GLY A 504 0.97 10.29 3.96
C GLY A 504 0.41 11.67 3.61
N GLY A 505 -0.40 12.26 4.48
CA GLY A 505 -0.90 13.65 4.33
C GLY A 505 -0.04 14.71 5.02
N GLY A 506 1.13 14.38 5.57
CA GLY A 506 2.02 15.29 6.28
C GLY A 506 1.46 15.85 7.60
N VAL A 507 0.26 15.44 8.03
CA VAL A 507 -0.44 15.99 9.19
C VAL A 507 0.35 15.76 10.49
N SER A 508 0.99 14.60 10.62
CA SER A 508 1.83 14.29 11.79
C SER A 508 3.02 15.23 11.97
N LEU A 509 3.42 15.99 10.93
CA LEU A 509 4.51 16.96 10.99
C LEU A 509 4.06 18.37 11.41
N GLU A 510 2.77 18.68 11.32
CA GLU A 510 2.23 20.00 11.65
C GLU A 510 2.49 20.46 13.09
N PRO A 511 2.54 19.56 14.11
CA PRO A 511 2.74 19.97 15.48
C PRO A 511 4.12 19.61 16.04
N VAL A 512 5.16 19.48 15.20
CA VAL A 512 6.51 19.16 15.68
C VAL A 512 7.10 20.35 16.47
N PRO A 513 7.45 20.17 17.77
CA PRO A 513 7.93 21.26 18.62
C PRO A 513 9.18 21.95 18.09
N SER A 514 9.34 23.23 18.40
CA SER A 514 10.45 24.07 17.91
C SER A 514 11.85 23.57 18.34
N TRP A 515 11.95 22.84 19.45
CA TRP A 515 13.23 22.29 19.93
C TRP A 515 13.75 21.11 19.11
N ILE A 516 12.91 20.46 18.30
CA ILE A 516 13.37 19.48 17.31
C ILE A 516 13.98 20.26 16.16
N SER A 517 15.30 20.16 15.96
CA SER A 517 16.03 20.95 14.96
C SER A 517 16.18 20.26 13.60
N THR A 518 16.02 18.93 13.54
CA THR A 518 16.18 18.15 12.29
C THR A 518 15.12 17.08 12.19
N ILE A 519 14.43 17.01 11.04
CA ILE A 519 13.36 16.07 10.78
C ILE A 519 13.62 15.42 9.41
N ASP A 520 14.01 14.15 9.40
CA ASP A 520 14.09 13.39 8.15
C ASP A 520 12.77 12.63 7.93
N VAL A 521 12.12 12.85 6.80
CA VAL A 521 10.88 12.14 6.42
C VAL A 521 11.21 11.19 5.29
N VAL A 522 10.97 9.89 5.49
CA VAL A 522 11.18 8.88 4.46
C VAL A 522 9.84 8.50 3.83
N GLU A 523 9.65 8.88 2.59
CA GLU A 523 8.46 8.56 1.79
C GLU A 523 8.87 7.66 0.62
N ILE A 524 8.10 6.60 0.38
CA ILE A 524 8.41 5.60 -0.65
C ILE A 524 7.73 5.92 -1.99
N GLU A 525 6.65 6.69 -1.98
CA GLU A 525 5.86 7.04 -3.17
C GLU A 525 5.96 8.53 -3.49
N GLU A 526 6.64 8.85 -4.60
CA GLU A 526 6.79 10.20 -5.11
C GLU A 526 5.44 10.90 -5.34
N ARG A 527 4.40 10.17 -5.77
CA ARG A 527 3.06 10.72 -5.96
C ARG A 527 2.39 11.21 -4.67
N ILE A 528 2.80 10.71 -3.50
CA ILE A 528 2.35 11.24 -2.19
C ILE A 528 3.02 12.58 -1.90
N ILE A 529 4.29 12.76 -2.26
CA ILE A 529 5.01 14.04 -2.15
C ILE A 529 4.34 15.07 -3.08
N ASP A 530 4.09 14.70 -4.34
CA ASP A 530 3.37 15.54 -5.32
C ASP A 530 1.99 15.95 -4.80
N ALA A 531 1.25 15.04 -4.16
CA ALA A 531 -0.06 15.31 -3.58
C ALA A 531 0.02 16.38 -2.48
N ASN A 532 1.00 16.29 -1.58
CA ASN A 532 1.19 17.28 -0.51
C ASN A 532 1.59 18.67 -1.06
N LEU A 533 2.46 18.72 -2.06
CA LEU A 533 2.85 19.97 -2.72
C LEU A 533 1.66 20.65 -3.41
N ARG A 534 0.77 19.88 -4.04
CA ARG A 534 -0.44 20.41 -4.71
C ARG A 534 -1.43 21.04 -3.75
N ILE A 535 -1.51 20.53 -2.52
CA ILE A 535 -2.49 21.00 -1.52
C ILE A 535 -1.90 22.02 -0.54
N ALA A 536 -0.60 22.36 -0.67
CA ALA A 536 0.11 23.24 0.26
C ALA A 536 -0.63 24.58 0.51
N SER A 537 -1.17 25.21 -0.53
CA SER A 537 -1.91 26.47 -0.41
C SER A 537 -3.27 26.34 0.30
N GLN A 538 -3.78 25.12 0.47
CA GLN A 538 -5.04 24.86 1.15
C GLN A 538 -4.85 24.61 2.65
N ARG A 539 -3.61 24.54 3.16
CA ARG A 539 -3.31 24.17 4.55
C ARG A 539 -3.13 25.40 5.43
N ALA A 540 -3.51 25.27 6.70
CA ALA A 540 -3.16 26.27 7.72
C ALA A 540 -1.65 26.23 8.06
N VAL A 541 -1.05 25.03 8.04
CA VAL A 541 0.39 24.81 8.18
C VAL A 541 0.82 23.84 7.10
N ASP A 542 1.75 24.29 6.26
CA ASP A 542 2.39 23.44 5.27
C ASP A 542 3.66 22.82 5.89
N PRO A 543 3.67 21.52 6.20
CA PRO A 543 4.84 20.86 6.79
C PRO A 543 6.06 20.86 5.86
N LEU A 544 5.87 20.97 4.53
CA LEU A 544 6.97 20.97 3.57
C LEU A 544 7.65 22.34 3.45
N SER A 545 7.04 23.40 3.98
CA SER A 545 7.63 24.73 4.06
C SER A 545 8.62 24.89 5.23
N ASP A 546 8.61 23.96 6.19
CA ASP A 546 9.49 23.97 7.35
C ASP A 546 10.91 23.55 6.94
N ALA A 547 11.87 24.47 7.10
CA ALA A 547 13.28 24.25 6.74
C ALA A 547 13.96 23.11 7.53
N ARG A 548 13.36 22.65 8.62
CA ARG A 548 13.84 21.51 9.42
C ARG A 548 13.49 20.17 8.78
N VAL A 549 12.49 20.13 7.89
CA VAL A 549 11.98 18.94 7.23
C VAL A 549 12.80 18.64 5.98
N LYS A 550 13.38 17.45 5.95
CA LYS A 550 14.08 16.90 4.79
C LYS A 550 13.36 15.66 4.29
N ILE A 551 12.75 15.77 3.11
CA ILE A 551 12.15 14.62 2.43
C ILE A 551 13.25 13.75 1.81
N VAL A 552 13.19 12.45 2.09
CA VAL A 552 14.07 11.42 1.54
C VAL A 552 13.17 10.41 0.82
N HIS A 553 13.13 10.49 -0.51
CA HIS A 553 12.41 9.52 -1.33
C HIS A 553 13.17 8.18 -1.31
N ASN A 554 12.67 7.20 -0.54
CA ASN A 554 13.24 5.86 -0.43
C ASN A 554 12.30 4.90 0.33
N ASP A 555 12.60 3.59 0.26
CA ASP A 555 12.08 2.63 1.23
C ASP A 555 12.79 2.82 2.58
N ALA A 556 12.02 2.97 3.66
CA ALA A 556 12.57 3.27 4.99
C ALA A 556 13.50 2.18 5.51
N ARG A 557 13.12 0.91 5.37
CA ARG A 557 13.96 -0.20 5.82
C ARG A 557 15.26 -0.23 5.03
N ASN A 558 15.21 -0.01 3.72
CA ASN A 558 16.38 0.07 2.86
C ASN A 558 17.30 1.25 3.19
N ALA A 559 16.76 2.44 3.43
CA ALA A 559 17.52 3.61 3.83
C ALA A 559 18.21 3.40 5.18
N MET A 560 17.49 2.84 6.16
CA MET A 560 18.00 2.57 7.51
C MET A 560 19.10 1.50 7.53
N LEU A 561 19.04 0.50 6.65
CA LEU A 561 20.11 -0.51 6.53
C LEU A 561 21.44 0.11 6.05
N ARG A 562 21.40 1.21 5.30
CA ARG A 562 22.59 1.79 4.63
C ARG A 562 23.22 2.99 5.32
N THR A 563 22.53 3.58 6.30
CA THR A 563 23.05 4.68 7.11
C THR A 563 23.49 4.23 8.49
N GLY A 564 24.45 4.92 9.11
CA GLY A 564 24.77 4.83 10.53
C GLY A 564 24.09 5.92 11.38
N LYS A 565 23.32 6.83 10.77
CA LYS A 565 22.67 7.96 11.45
C LYS A 565 21.73 7.45 12.55
N ARG A 566 21.78 8.10 13.71
CA ARG A 566 20.90 7.84 14.85
C ARG A 566 19.97 9.02 15.08
N TYR A 567 18.80 8.74 15.67
CA TYR A 567 17.76 9.72 15.95
C TYR A 567 17.30 9.60 17.41
N ASP A 568 16.93 10.72 18.03
CA ASP A 568 16.31 10.72 19.35
C ASP A 568 14.90 10.13 19.29
N ILE A 569 14.20 10.38 18.18
CA ILE A 569 12.84 9.90 17.94
C ILE A 569 12.74 9.28 16.55
N ILE A 570 12.16 8.10 16.45
CA ILE A 570 11.76 7.48 15.18
C ILE A 570 10.26 7.22 15.23
N VAL A 571 9.51 7.86 14.34
CA VAL A 571 8.06 7.68 14.18
C VAL A 571 7.82 6.82 12.94
N SER A 572 7.12 5.71 13.11
CA SER A 572 6.76 4.77 12.05
C SER A 572 5.25 4.81 11.81
N GLN A 573 4.85 5.45 10.70
CA GLN A 573 3.48 5.59 10.24
C GLN A 573 3.37 5.09 8.77
N PRO A 574 3.62 3.80 8.51
CA PRO A 574 3.44 3.25 7.18
C PRO A 574 1.96 3.13 6.82
N SER A 575 1.68 2.80 5.56
CA SER A 575 0.33 2.40 5.13
C SER A 575 -0.12 1.09 5.82
N HIS A 576 -1.28 0.59 5.40
CA HIS A 576 -2.00 -0.52 6.01
C HIS A 576 -1.14 -1.80 6.14
N PRO A 577 -1.21 -2.52 7.27
CA PRO A 577 -0.25 -3.56 7.63
C PRO A 577 -0.27 -4.82 6.74
N TRP A 578 -1.32 -5.05 5.94
CA TRP A 578 -1.40 -6.17 4.98
C TRP A 578 -0.80 -5.86 3.62
N THR A 579 -0.55 -4.58 3.32
CA THR A 579 -0.04 -4.17 2.02
C THR A 579 1.38 -4.69 1.81
N ALA A 580 1.68 -5.05 0.57
CA ALA A 580 3.02 -5.43 0.18
C ALA A 580 3.99 -4.28 0.50
N GLY A 581 4.97 -4.56 1.35
CA GLY A 581 5.97 -3.60 1.79
C GLY A 581 5.77 -3.11 3.21
N SER A 582 4.61 -2.51 3.52
CA SER A 582 4.30 -1.98 4.86
C SER A 582 4.35 -3.07 5.94
N SER A 583 3.89 -4.28 5.63
CA SER A 583 3.95 -5.45 6.53
C SER A 583 5.36 -5.74 7.07
N ASN A 584 6.43 -5.41 6.32
CA ASN A 584 7.81 -5.66 6.73
C ASN A 584 8.30 -4.72 7.84
N LEU A 585 7.58 -3.63 8.10
CA LEU A 585 7.84 -2.64 9.14
C LEU A 585 7.23 -3.01 10.50
N TYR A 586 6.58 -4.18 10.59
CA TYR A 586 5.98 -4.71 11.82
C TYR A 586 6.68 -5.97 12.34
N THR A 587 7.86 -6.29 11.80
CA THR A 587 8.63 -7.49 12.14
C THR A 587 9.66 -7.20 13.23
N ARG A 588 10.02 -8.24 14.00
CA ARG A 588 11.05 -8.15 15.03
C ARG A 588 12.37 -7.61 14.49
N GLN A 589 12.76 -8.06 13.30
CA GLN A 589 13.98 -7.61 12.63
C GLN A 589 13.95 -6.12 12.29
N PHE A 590 12.80 -5.60 11.87
CA PHE A 590 12.66 -4.17 11.65
C PHE A 590 12.68 -3.37 12.96
N VAL A 591 12.01 -3.86 14.01
CA VAL A 591 12.06 -3.22 15.33
C VAL A 591 13.50 -3.18 15.87
N ALA A 592 14.27 -4.26 15.69
CA ALA A 592 15.69 -4.30 16.03
C ALA A 592 16.52 -3.31 15.19
N LEU A 593 16.20 -3.15 13.90
CA LEU A 593 16.82 -2.13 13.05
C LEU A 593 16.49 -0.71 13.52
N ALA A 594 15.23 -0.43 13.86
CA ALA A 594 14.82 0.86 14.41
C ALA A 594 15.55 1.16 15.72
N LYS A 595 15.63 0.17 16.62
CA LYS A 595 16.42 0.26 17.86
C LYS A 595 17.88 0.61 17.59
N ALA A 596 18.52 -0.04 16.62
CA ALA A 596 19.91 0.23 16.25
C ALA A 596 20.14 1.65 15.66
N ARG A 597 19.07 2.33 15.24
CA ARG A 597 19.08 3.71 14.75
C ARG A 597 18.56 4.72 15.79
N LEU A 598 18.25 4.30 17.01
CA LEU A 598 17.96 5.23 18.10
C LEU A 598 19.25 5.71 18.78
N ALA A 599 19.25 6.97 19.18
CA ALA A 599 20.18 7.52 20.15
C ALA A 599 19.90 6.94 21.55
N ASP A 600 20.80 7.19 22.49
CA ASP A 600 20.62 6.75 23.88
C ASP A 600 19.33 7.35 24.45
N HIS A 601 18.55 6.52 25.14
CA HIS A 601 17.21 6.85 25.63
C HIS A 601 16.18 7.20 24.53
N GLY A 602 16.50 7.04 23.24
CA GLY A 602 15.59 7.38 22.15
C GLY A 602 14.25 6.62 22.20
N VAL A 603 13.23 7.16 21.54
CA VAL A 603 11.87 6.60 21.51
C VAL A 603 11.50 6.18 20.10
N PHE A 604 11.12 4.92 19.95
CA PHE A 604 10.46 4.42 18.75
C PHE A 604 8.95 4.50 18.93
N VAL A 605 8.26 5.03 17.93
CA VAL A 605 6.79 5.12 17.90
C VAL A 605 6.28 4.35 16.69
N GLN A 606 5.29 3.50 16.90
CA GLN A 606 4.62 2.75 15.83
C GLN A 606 3.12 3.02 15.88
N TRP A 607 2.58 3.52 14.77
CA TRP A 607 1.14 3.63 14.57
C TRP A 607 0.52 2.25 14.26
N MET A 608 -0.71 2.02 14.72
CA MET A 608 -1.54 0.86 14.38
C MET A 608 -3.02 1.19 14.55
N ASN A 609 -3.89 0.78 13.62
CA ASN A 609 -5.33 0.80 13.86
C ASN A 609 -5.81 -0.59 14.34
N ALA A 610 -6.49 -0.63 15.50
CA ALA A 610 -7.01 -1.86 16.10
C ALA A 610 -8.06 -2.56 15.21
N SER A 611 -8.72 -1.84 14.31
CA SER A 611 -9.69 -2.38 13.34
C SER A 611 -9.03 -3.25 12.25
N PHE A 612 -7.69 -3.27 12.17
CA PHE A 612 -6.94 -4.04 11.18
C PHE A 612 -6.45 -5.41 11.69
N VAL A 613 -6.36 -5.57 13.01
CA VAL A 613 -5.72 -6.71 13.68
C VAL A 613 -6.69 -7.37 14.65
N ASP A 614 -6.75 -8.70 14.64
CA ASP A 614 -7.51 -9.44 15.65
C ASP A 614 -6.79 -9.42 17.02
N PRO A 615 -7.43 -9.85 18.12
CA PRO A 615 -6.81 -9.87 19.44
C PRO A 615 -5.50 -10.69 19.50
N ARG A 616 -5.41 -11.82 18.80
CA ARG A 616 -4.21 -12.67 18.80
C ARG A 616 -3.05 -11.95 18.12
N LEU A 617 -3.31 -11.32 16.99
CA LEU A 617 -2.31 -10.62 16.19
C LEU A 617 -1.87 -9.32 16.86
N LEU A 618 -2.78 -8.63 17.56
CA LEU A 618 -2.43 -7.50 18.43
C LEU A 618 -1.47 -7.93 19.56
N ARG A 619 -1.64 -9.13 20.17
CA ARG A 619 -0.64 -9.65 21.12
C ARG A 619 0.71 -9.89 20.47
N SER A 620 0.72 -10.53 19.29
CA SER A 620 1.97 -10.81 18.57
C SER A 620 2.67 -9.51 18.16
N PHE A 621 1.92 -8.47 17.76
CA PHE A 621 2.45 -7.13 17.48
C PHE A 621 3.11 -6.52 18.71
N LEU A 622 2.41 -6.46 19.85
CA LEU A 622 2.98 -5.95 21.10
C LEU A 622 4.18 -6.79 21.58
N ALA A 623 4.12 -8.12 21.42
CA ALA A 623 5.22 -9.03 21.73
C ALA A 623 6.46 -8.76 20.86
N THR A 624 6.24 -8.32 19.62
CA THR A 624 7.32 -7.95 18.70
C THR A 624 8.09 -6.74 19.22
N LEU A 625 7.38 -5.67 19.63
CA LEU A 625 8.01 -4.49 20.21
C LEU A 625 8.68 -4.81 21.56
N ALA A 626 7.98 -5.55 22.43
CA ALA A 626 8.48 -5.94 23.74
C ALA A 626 9.64 -6.95 23.70
N SER A 627 9.85 -7.63 22.56
CA SER A 627 11.02 -8.51 22.38
C SER A 627 12.32 -7.75 22.19
N GLU A 628 12.26 -6.49 21.76
CA GLU A 628 13.42 -5.63 21.52
C GLU A 628 13.50 -4.48 22.53
N PHE A 629 12.40 -4.06 23.15
CA PHE A 629 12.37 -2.96 24.11
C PHE A 629 11.78 -3.36 25.48
N PRO A 630 12.41 -2.97 26.60
CA PRO A 630 11.91 -3.26 27.94
C PRO A 630 10.70 -2.41 28.35
N ASN A 631 10.57 -1.19 27.81
CA ASN A 631 9.45 -0.29 28.11
C ASN A 631 8.60 -0.12 26.85
N VAL A 632 7.35 -0.58 26.89
CA VAL A 632 6.37 -0.44 25.82
C VAL A 632 5.06 0.07 26.43
N ARG A 633 4.58 1.23 25.96
CA ARG A 633 3.30 1.83 26.37
C ARG A 633 2.40 2.01 25.15
N VAL A 634 1.11 1.77 25.31
CA VAL A 634 0.10 1.91 24.25
C VAL A 634 -0.87 3.01 24.61
N TYR A 635 -1.02 3.99 23.72
CA TYR A 635 -1.95 5.10 23.84
C TYR A 635 -3.02 5.02 22.75
N GLU A 636 -4.21 5.49 23.06
CA GLU A 636 -5.37 5.57 22.18
C GLU A 636 -6.02 6.97 22.33
N PRO A 637 -5.45 8.01 21.68
CA PRO A 637 -6.01 9.37 21.76
C PRO A 637 -7.34 9.49 21.00
N VAL A 638 -7.54 8.67 19.97
CA VAL A 638 -8.80 8.56 19.21
C VAL A 638 -9.16 7.08 19.14
N PRO A 639 -10.45 6.69 19.25
CA PRO A 639 -10.86 5.29 19.28
C PRO A 639 -10.25 4.46 18.15
N PHE A 640 -9.77 3.27 18.49
CA PHE A 640 -9.13 2.30 17.62
C PHE A 640 -7.78 2.74 17.01
N ASN A 641 -7.38 4.01 17.10
CA ASN A 641 -6.06 4.46 16.64
C ASN A 641 -5.05 4.35 17.78
N LEU A 642 -4.14 3.38 17.66
CA LEU A 642 -3.15 3.05 18.66
C LEU A 642 -1.80 3.71 18.31
N ILE A 643 -1.21 4.34 19.32
CA ILE A 643 0.15 4.87 19.28
C ILE A 643 0.98 4.06 20.28
N VAL A 644 1.87 3.21 19.77
CA VAL A 644 2.72 2.36 20.59
C VAL A 644 4.10 2.97 20.70
N MET A 645 4.50 3.36 21.91
CA MET A 645 5.84 3.88 22.19
C MET A 645 6.71 2.80 22.82
N ALA A 646 7.95 2.70 22.36
CA ALA A 646 8.93 1.73 22.83
C ALA A 646 10.31 2.39 23.05
N SER A 647 10.97 2.07 24.17
CA SER A 647 12.29 2.61 24.51
C SER A 647 13.03 1.73 25.51
N ASP A 648 14.36 1.81 25.51
CA ASP A 648 15.20 1.22 26.58
C ASP A 648 15.13 2.00 27.89
N ALA A 649 14.62 3.23 27.85
CA ALA A 649 14.43 4.09 29.01
C ALA A 649 12.94 4.29 29.34
N PRO A 650 12.59 4.67 30.58
CA PRO A 650 11.21 5.00 30.93
C PRO A 650 10.59 6.04 29.99
N ILE A 651 9.30 5.89 29.71
CA ILE A 651 8.55 6.76 28.78
C ILE A 651 7.55 7.58 29.61
N LEU A 652 7.79 8.88 29.79
CA LEU A 652 6.97 9.76 30.64
C LEU A 652 6.61 11.08 29.90
N PRO A 653 5.67 11.06 28.94
CA PRO A 653 5.26 12.25 28.20
C PRO A 653 4.75 13.39 29.10
N GLU A 654 4.07 13.06 30.20
CA GLU A 654 3.54 14.02 31.16
C GLU A 654 4.61 14.94 31.74
N SER A 655 5.85 14.45 31.88
CA SER A 655 6.97 15.24 32.38
C SER A 655 7.40 16.35 31.41
N GLY A 656 7.13 16.17 30.11
CA GLY A 656 7.48 17.12 29.07
C GLY A 656 6.62 18.38 29.08
N LEU A 657 5.41 18.34 29.64
CA LEU A 657 4.53 19.52 29.70
C LEU A 657 5.16 20.68 30.46
N ALA A 658 5.98 20.40 31.47
CA ALA A 658 6.64 21.43 32.30
C ALA A 658 7.70 22.25 31.55
N VAL A 659 8.18 21.76 30.41
CA VAL A 659 9.21 22.40 29.57
C VAL A 659 8.66 22.93 28.26
N VAL A 660 7.34 22.87 28.05
CA VAL A 660 6.66 23.49 26.91
C VAL A 660 6.67 25.01 27.09
N GLY A 661 7.37 25.71 26.19
CA GLY A 661 7.38 27.17 26.17
C GLY A 661 6.05 27.75 25.69
N PRO A 662 5.77 29.05 25.94
CA PRO A 662 4.55 29.71 25.49
C PRO A 662 4.29 29.63 23.97
N ALA A 663 5.34 29.49 23.16
CA ALA A 663 5.25 29.36 21.71
C ALA A 663 4.72 27.98 21.26
N ASP A 664 4.98 26.92 22.03
CA ASP A 664 4.64 25.54 21.67
C ASP A 664 3.26 25.11 22.24
N VAL A 665 2.65 25.90 23.12
CA VAL A 665 1.28 25.66 23.66
C VAL A 665 0.25 25.52 22.54
N ARG A 666 0.37 26.33 21.48
CA ARG A 666 -0.52 26.24 20.30
C ARG A 666 -0.44 24.88 19.58
N LEU A 667 0.69 24.18 19.69
CA LEU A 667 0.88 22.85 19.09
C LEU A 667 0.13 21.79 19.92
N LEU A 668 0.20 21.88 21.25
CA LEU A 668 -0.59 21.03 22.16
C LEU A 668 -2.08 21.22 21.91
N ASP A 669 -2.51 22.49 21.82
CA ASP A 669 -3.88 22.82 21.49
C ASP A 669 -4.30 22.10 20.21
N ARG A 670 -3.55 22.25 19.11
CA ARG A 670 -3.83 21.58 17.81
C ARG A 670 -3.89 20.06 17.87
N ALA A 671 -3.13 19.41 18.73
CA ALA A 671 -3.26 17.97 18.97
C ALA A 671 -4.47 17.62 19.85
N GLY A 672 -5.13 18.62 20.42
CA GLY A 672 -6.18 18.46 21.40
C GLY A 672 -5.68 17.96 22.75
N ILE A 673 -4.39 18.16 23.06
CA ILE A 673 -3.80 17.94 24.38
C ILE A 673 -4.04 19.20 25.21
N LEU A 674 -4.89 19.08 26.21
CA LEU A 674 -5.33 20.19 27.07
C LEU A 674 -4.53 20.24 28.37
N ASP A 675 -4.23 19.08 28.96
CA ASP A 675 -3.52 18.97 30.24
C ASP A 675 -2.82 17.60 30.41
N ALA A 676 -2.27 17.36 31.60
CA ALA A 676 -1.57 16.11 31.92
C ALA A 676 -2.52 14.90 32.04
N ASP A 677 -3.80 15.11 32.32
CA ASP A 677 -4.77 14.02 32.49
C ASP A 677 -5.07 13.35 31.14
N ASP A 678 -4.77 14.01 30.02
CA ASP A 678 -5.00 13.48 28.66
C ASP A 678 -4.13 12.26 28.41
N PHE A 679 -2.94 12.22 29.00
CA PHE A 679 -2.05 11.06 28.93
C PHE A 679 -2.63 9.88 29.71
N ALA A 680 -3.21 10.12 30.88
CA ALA A 680 -3.85 9.07 31.67
C ALA A 680 -5.11 8.54 30.97
N TRP A 681 -5.91 9.42 30.38
CA TRP A 681 -7.10 9.03 29.60
C TRP A 681 -6.76 8.29 28.31
N SER A 682 -5.71 8.69 27.61
CA SER A 682 -5.30 8.02 26.36
C SER A 682 -4.52 6.73 26.63
N LEU A 683 -3.90 6.56 27.80
CA LEU A 683 -3.15 5.34 28.14
C LEU A 683 -4.07 4.11 28.15
N LEU A 684 -3.83 3.22 27.21
CA LEU A 684 -4.57 1.97 27.02
C LEU A 684 -3.88 0.79 27.72
N LEU A 685 -2.55 0.69 27.58
CA LEU A 685 -1.72 -0.30 28.25
C LEU A 685 -0.42 0.34 28.74
N ASP A 686 -0.14 0.26 30.03
CA ASP A 686 1.18 0.51 30.59
C ASP A 686 2.13 -0.68 30.36
N GLU A 687 3.40 -0.53 30.73
CA GLU A 687 4.44 -1.55 30.55
C GLU A 687 4.08 -2.88 31.21
N GLY A 688 3.46 -2.84 32.40
CA GLY A 688 3.04 -4.02 33.14
C GLY A 688 1.87 -4.74 32.45
N ALA A 689 0.91 -3.98 31.95
CA ALA A 689 -0.25 -4.45 31.22
C ALA A 689 0.15 -5.05 29.86
N VAL A 690 1.10 -4.43 29.14
CA VAL A 690 1.68 -5.01 27.92
C VAL A 690 2.32 -6.36 28.24
N ARG A 691 3.18 -6.45 29.26
CA ARG A 691 3.83 -7.72 29.65
C ARG A 691 2.83 -8.83 29.99
N ARG A 692 1.71 -8.50 30.65
CA ARG A 692 0.62 -9.46 30.90
C ARG A 692 -0.12 -9.84 29.63
N ALA A 693 -0.44 -8.88 28.76
CA ALA A 693 -1.21 -9.11 27.54
C ALA A 693 -0.46 -10.02 26.54
N ILE A 694 0.87 -9.92 26.48
CA ILE A 694 1.70 -10.69 25.55
C ILE A 694 2.12 -12.07 26.07
N ALA A 695 1.70 -12.47 27.27
CA ALA A 695 2.08 -13.77 27.83
C ALA A 695 1.69 -14.92 26.87
N GLY A 696 2.70 -15.73 26.48
CA GLY A 696 2.54 -16.84 25.53
C GLY A 696 2.41 -16.42 24.06
N ALA A 697 2.51 -15.14 23.72
CA ALA A 697 2.50 -14.66 22.34
C ALA A 697 3.87 -14.79 21.68
N PHE A 698 3.88 -15.06 20.38
CA PHE A 698 5.11 -15.15 19.58
C PHE A 698 5.32 -13.85 18.79
N PRO A 699 6.53 -13.29 18.76
CA PRO A 699 6.86 -12.16 17.90
C PRO A 699 6.65 -12.45 16.41
N ILE A 700 6.27 -11.42 15.67
CA ILE A 700 6.20 -11.44 14.20
C ILE A 700 7.63 -11.36 13.67
N SER A 701 7.96 -12.16 12.67
CA SER A 701 9.31 -12.21 12.10
C SER A 701 9.27 -12.06 10.57
N ASP A 702 10.42 -11.74 9.96
CA ASP A 702 10.54 -11.74 8.50
C ASP A 702 10.22 -13.11 7.88
N ASP A 703 10.52 -14.23 8.57
CA ASP A 703 10.25 -15.58 8.07
C ASP A 703 8.77 -15.95 8.16
N ARG A 704 8.11 -15.53 9.24
CA ARG A 704 6.67 -15.70 9.47
C ARG A 704 6.05 -14.33 9.75
N ASN A 705 5.81 -13.60 8.66
CA ASN A 705 5.23 -12.27 8.73
C ASN A 705 3.68 -12.37 8.80
N SER A 706 3.15 -12.64 9.99
CA SER A 706 1.70 -12.71 10.20
C SER A 706 0.97 -11.41 9.83
N MET A 707 1.63 -10.24 9.79
CA MET A 707 0.97 -9.02 9.29
C MET A 707 0.60 -9.15 7.81
N ALA A 708 1.51 -9.68 6.98
CA ALA A 708 1.28 -9.83 5.54
C ALA A 708 0.16 -10.84 5.19
N PHE A 709 -0.14 -11.81 6.06
CA PHE A 709 -1.00 -12.95 5.75
C PHE A 709 -2.26 -13.08 6.62
N GLU A 710 -2.22 -12.56 7.85
CA GLU A 710 -3.29 -12.70 8.85
C GLU A 710 -4.04 -11.38 9.09
N THR A 711 -3.53 -10.21 8.67
CA THR A 711 -4.30 -8.93 8.67
C THR A 711 -5.09 -8.72 7.40
N GLY A 712 -6.08 -7.82 7.46
CA GLY A 712 -6.82 -7.37 6.30
C GLY A 712 -8.17 -6.74 6.65
N PRO A 713 -8.83 -6.13 5.67
CA PRO A 713 -10.18 -5.59 5.81
C PRO A 713 -11.15 -6.63 6.40
N GLY A 714 -11.91 -6.23 7.41
CA GLY A 714 -12.90 -7.10 8.07
C GLY A 714 -12.32 -8.16 9.02
N ARG A 715 -11.00 -8.19 9.25
CA ARG A 715 -10.35 -9.17 10.15
C ARG A 715 -9.94 -8.63 11.52
N GLY A 716 -10.06 -7.32 11.78
CA GLY A 716 -9.60 -6.72 13.03
C GLY A 716 -10.65 -6.58 14.13
N ILE A 717 -10.26 -5.93 15.23
CA ILE A 717 -11.16 -5.61 16.34
C ILE A 717 -12.04 -4.43 15.95
N LEU A 718 -13.23 -4.72 15.43
CA LEU A 718 -14.17 -3.71 14.93
C LEU A 718 -15.07 -3.10 16.01
N THR A 719 -15.05 -3.63 17.24
CA THR A 719 -15.96 -3.19 18.31
C THR A 719 -15.20 -2.69 19.52
N ARG A 720 -15.72 -1.63 20.16
CA ARG A 720 -15.12 -1.06 21.36
C ARG A 720 -15.04 -2.10 22.48
N THR A 721 -16.12 -2.84 22.69
CA THR A 721 -16.20 -3.95 23.64
C THR A 721 -15.10 -5.00 23.42
N GLY A 722 -14.78 -5.33 22.17
CA GLY A 722 -13.70 -6.26 21.84
C GLY A 722 -12.33 -5.74 22.26
N LEU A 723 -12.05 -4.46 22.01
CA LEU A 723 -10.78 -3.83 22.40
C LEU A 723 -10.65 -3.71 23.93
N ASP A 724 -11.77 -3.45 24.62
CA ASP A 724 -11.80 -3.34 26.08
C ASP A 724 -11.56 -4.70 26.75
N ALA A 725 -12.20 -5.74 26.22
CA ALA A 725 -11.99 -7.11 26.67
C ALA A 725 -10.53 -7.54 26.48
N PHE A 726 -9.91 -7.14 25.36
CA PHE A 726 -8.50 -7.40 25.10
C PHE A 726 -7.57 -6.71 26.12
N THR A 727 -7.80 -5.41 26.33
CA THR A 727 -6.93 -4.57 27.14
C THR A 727 -7.16 -4.71 28.63
N GLN A 728 -8.25 -5.39 29.03
CA GLN A 728 -8.70 -5.49 30.42
C GLN A 728 -8.74 -4.12 31.09
N ARG A 729 -9.10 -3.09 30.32
CA ARG A 729 -9.02 -1.71 30.76
C ARG A 729 -9.91 -1.55 32.01
N PRO A 730 -9.39 -1.06 33.15
CA PRO A 730 -10.19 -0.93 34.35
C PRO A 730 -11.39 -0.02 34.08
N ALA A 731 -12.60 -0.46 34.42
CA ALA A 731 -13.81 0.36 34.28
C ALA A 731 -13.67 1.73 34.99
N GLY A 732 -12.86 1.81 36.06
CA GLY A 732 -12.56 3.04 36.79
C GLY A 732 -11.88 4.16 35.96
N VAL A 733 -11.14 3.82 34.90
CA VAL A 733 -10.56 4.82 33.97
C VAL A 733 -11.63 5.48 33.09
N ARG A 734 -12.84 4.89 32.98
CA ARG A 734 -13.98 5.47 32.26
C ARG A 734 -15.14 5.92 33.14
N ALA A 735 -15.38 5.22 34.24
CA ALA A 735 -16.68 5.17 34.89
C ALA A 735 -16.91 6.25 35.97
N GLY A 736 -15.92 7.09 36.29
CA GLY A 736 -16.02 8.03 37.41
C GLY A 736 -15.86 9.51 37.08
N SER A 737 -15.04 9.87 36.09
CA SER A 737 -14.68 11.28 35.84
C SER A 737 -15.49 11.89 34.69
N ASP A 738 -15.94 13.13 34.87
CA ASP A 738 -16.59 13.92 33.81
C ASP A 738 -15.66 14.10 32.60
N TYR A 739 -14.35 14.11 32.83
CA TYR A 739 -13.31 14.11 31.81
C TYR A 739 -13.39 12.95 30.82
N SER A 740 -13.55 11.73 31.31
CA SER A 740 -13.61 10.54 30.45
C SER A 740 -14.88 10.52 29.61
N ARG A 741 -16.00 11.02 30.18
CA ARG A 741 -17.26 11.19 29.45
C ARG A 741 -17.13 12.25 28.36
N LEU A 742 -16.45 13.36 28.63
CA LEU A 742 -16.17 14.39 27.65
C LEU A 742 -15.36 13.86 26.46
N ARG A 743 -14.23 13.20 26.71
CA ARG A 743 -13.38 12.66 25.63
C ARG A 743 -14.08 11.57 24.82
N LEU A 744 -14.90 10.74 25.46
CA LEU A 744 -15.74 9.77 24.75
C LEU A 744 -16.83 10.45 23.91
N ALA A 745 -17.41 11.57 24.36
CA ALA A 745 -18.37 12.35 23.59
C ALA A 745 -17.70 13.06 22.40
N GLN A 746 -16.52 13.66 22.58
CA GLN A 746 -15.72 14.24 21.49
C GLN A 746 -15.34 13.19 20.43
N ALA A 747 -15.10 11.97 20.86
CA ALA A 747 -14.85 10.84 19.98
C ALA A 747 -16.13 10.21 19.37
N GLY A 748 -17.31 10.78 19.63
CA GLY A 748 -18.60 10.30 19.11
C GLY A 748 -19.10 8.98 19.70
N LEU A 749 -18.51 8.50 20.80
CA LEU A 749 -18.82 7.19 21.40
C LEU A 749 -19.87 7.25 22.51
N LEU A 750 -20.19 8.43 23.04
CA LEU A 750 -21.28 8.64 23.99
C LEU A 750 -22.18 9.79 23.54
N PRO A 751 -23.52 9.67 23.68
CA PRO A 751 -24.38 10.83 23.55
C PRO A 751 -24.00 11.83 24.64
N PHE A 752 -23.76 13.07 24.25
CA PHE A 752 -23.51 14.13 25.22
C PHE A 752 -24.75 14.27 26.09
N THR A 753 -24.64 13.84 27.34
CA THR A 753 -25.69 14.04 28.34
C THR A 753 -25.28 15.29 29.09
N PRO A 754 -26.04 16.40 29.00
CA PRO A 754 -25.70 17.61 29.74
C PRO A 754 -25.67 17.26 31.22
N VAL A 755 -24.46 17.20 31.78
CA VAL A 755 -24.29 17.16 33.23
C VAL A 755 -24.84 18.50 33.75
N THR A 756 -25.51 18.48 34.89
CA THR A 756 -26.15 19.65 35.50
C THR A 756 -25.25 20.87 35.41
N GLU A 757 -25.70 21.87 34.65
CA GLU A 757 -25.01 23.14 34.45
C GLU A 757 -24.68 23.75 35.82
N SER A 758 -23.45 24.22 36.03
CA SER A 758 -23.09 24.85 37.30
C SER A 758 -23.95 26.08 37.53
N GLY A 759 -24.25 26.41 38.80
CA GLY A 759 -25.05 27.58 39.13
C GLY A 759 -24.48 28.88 38.57
N LEU A 760 -23.16 28.95 38.38
CA LEU A 760 -22.47 30.06 37.72
C LEU A 760 -22.86 30.19 36.25
N VAL A 761 -22.79 29.11 35.47
CA VAL A 761 -23.09 29.14 34.03
C VAL A 761 -24.58 29.36 33.79
N ALA A 762 -25.45 28.76 34.61
CA ALA A 762 -26.90 28.99 34.56
C ALA A 762 -27.26 30.47 34.84
N LEU A 763 -26.64 31.09 35.85
CA LEU A 763 -26.82 32.52 36.16
C LEU A 763 -26.33 33.40 35.00
N ALA A 764 -25.13 33.11 34.46
CA ALA A 764 -24.59 33.84 33.32
C ALA A 764 -25.48 33.69 32.08
N ARG A 765 -26.02 32.49 31.82
CA ARG A 765 -26.98 32.24 30.73
C ARG A 765 -28.24 33.10 30.89
N ALA A 766 -28.80 33.17 32.10
CA ALA A 766 -29.95 34.03 32.38
C ALA A 766 -29.63 35.52 32.13
N LYS A 767 -28.43 35.98 32.50
CA LYS A 767 -27.95 37.34 32.21
C LYS A 767 -27.80 37.61 30.71
N GLY A 768 -27.21 36.66 29.97
CA GLY A 768 -27.10 36.74 28.51
C GLY A 768 -28.46 36.76 27.81
N ALA A 769 -29.39 35.90 28.23
CA ALA A 769 -30.75 35.88 27.70
C ALA A 769 -31.53 37.19 27.97
N ALA A 770 -31.20 37.89 29.06
CA ALA A 770 -31.75 39.20 29.39
C ALA A 770 -31.03 40.38 28.68
N GLY A 771 -29.96 40.11 27.90
CA GLY A 771 -29.16 41.15 27.24
C GLY A 771 -28.23 41.94 28.18
N ASP A 772 -28.03 41.48 29.42
CA ASP A 772 -27.18 42.15 30.43
C ASP A 772 -25.69 41.79 30.21
N TYR A 773 -25.14 42.23 29.07
CA TYR A 773 -23.76 41.96 28.68
C TYR A 773 -22.72 42.64 29.58
N ALA A 774 -23.10 43.71 30.29
CA ALA A 774 -22.25 44.34 31.30
C ALA A 774 -22.06 43.43 32.52
N ALA A 775 -23.13 42.78 33.01
CA ALA A 775 -23.01 41.78 34.07
C ALA A 775 -22.20 40.57 33.60
N LEU A 776 -22.40 40.09 32.36
CA LEU A 776 -21.59 39.01 31.78
C LEU A 776 -20.09 39.37 31.74
N ALA A 777 -19.74 40.58 31.34
CA ALA A 777 -18.36 41.05 31.35
C ALA A 777 -17.78 41.06 32.78
N GLY A 778 -18.58 41.41 33.79
CA GLY A 778 -18.20 41.31 35.20
C GLY A 778 -17.95 39.88 35.69
N MET A 779 -18.60 38.89 35.06
CA MET A 779 -18.47 37.46 35.37
C MET A 779 -17.33 36.78 34.59
N ASP A 780 -16.63 37.48 33.69
CA ASP A 780 -15.68 36.84 32.75
C ASP A 780 -14.58 36.02 33.44
N ARG A 781 -14.02 36.55 34.53
CA ARG A 781 -12.99 35.84 35.33
C ARG A 781 -13.53 34.57 35.99
N GLN A 782 -14.78 34.58 36.44
CA GLN A 782 -15.42 33.41 37.05
C GLN A 782 -15.72 32.37 35.96
N LEU A 783 -16.25 32.80 34.82
CA LEU A 783 -16.50 31.90 33.69
C LEU A 783 -15.20 31.32 33.11
N ALA A 784 -14.11 32.08 33.11
CA ALA A 784 -12.79 31.63 32.69
C ALA A 784 -12.18 30.56 33.62
N SER A 785 -12.70 30.43 34.85
CA SER A 785 -12.24 29.39 35.79
C SER A 785 -12.83 28.01 35.51
N VAL A 786 -13.88 27.94 34.67
CA VAL A 786 -14.44 26.67 34.21
C VAL A 786 -13.42 26.02 33.28
N THR A 787 -12.96 24.83 33.65
CA THR A 787 -11.94 24.09 32.89
C THR A 787 -12.57 23.23 31.79
N PRO A 788 -11.81 22.82 30.75
CA PRO A 788 -12.34 22.02 29.65
C PRO A 788 -13.03 20.73 30.06
N VAL A 789 -12.66 20.20 31.23
CA VAL A 789 -13.13 18.92 31.77
C VAL A 789 -14.45 19.04 32.53
N GLU A 790 -14.89 20.28 32.82
CA GLU A 790 -16.09 20.58 33.59
C GLU A 790 -17.35 20.71 32.70
N PRO A 791 -18.51 20.25 33.21
CA PRO A 791 -19.81 20.53 32.61
C PRO A 791 -20.05 22.01 32.33
N GLY A 792 -20.50 22.32 31.11
CA GLY A 792 -20.82 23.69 30.72
C GLY A 792 -19.62 24.54 30.30
N TYR A 793 -18.43 23.96 30.13
CA TYR A 793 -17.26 24.68 29.58
C TYR A 793 -17.55 25.38 28.25
N ALA A 794 -18.18 24.68 27.31
CA ALA A 794 -18.54 25.24 26.01
C ALA A 794 -19.53 26.41 26.15
N ALA A 795 -20.54 26.26 27.01
CA ALA A 795 -21.51 27.30 27.32
C ALA A 795 -20.88 28.51 28.04
N ALA A 796 -19.97 28.29 28.98
CA ALA A 796 -19.23 29.35 29.66
C ALA A 796 -18.44 30.18 28.64
N ASN A 797 -17.69 29.53 27.75
CA ASN A 797 -16.91 30.21 26.71
C ASN A 797 -17.80 30.86 25.64
N GLN A 798 -18.94 30.26 25.29
CA GLN A 798 -19.96 30.89 24.45
C GLN A 798 -20.45 32.21 25.05
N LEU A 799 -20.72 32.27 26.35
CA LEU A 799 -21.17 33.48 27.05
C LEU A 799 -20.05 34.53 27.17
N ARG A 800 -18.81 34.09 27.43
CA ARG A 800 -17.62 34.95 27.41
C ARG A 800 -17.38 35.57 26.03
N SER A 801 -17.65 34.81 24.98
CA SER A 801 -17.59 35.29 23.60
C SER A 801 -18.73 36.26 23.27
N ALA A 802 -19.95 35.98 23.75
CA ALA A 802 -21.14 36.78 23.46
C ALA A 802 -21.00 38.26 23.88
N TRP A 803 -20.57 38.55 25.12
CA TRP A 803 -20.40 39.94 25.55
C TRP A 803 -19.27 40.65 24.79
N ARG A 804 -18.23 39.90 24.39
CA ARG A 804 -17.13 40.44 23.60
C ARG A 804 -17.59 40.84 22.21
N LEU A 805 -18.35 39.96 21.54
CA LEU A 805 -18.96 40.21 20.24
C LEU A 805 -19.91 41.41 20.27
N GLU A 806 -20.70 41.58 21.34
CA GLU A 806 -21.56 42.75 21.49
C GLU A 806 -20.74 44.05 21.54
N ARG A 807 -19.63 44.05 22.28
CA ARG A 807 -18.77 45.23 22.43
C ARG A 807 -17.89 45.49 21.21
N ILE A 808 -17.54 44.49 20.41
CA ILE A 808 -16.49 44.55 19.39
C ILE A 808 -16.70 45.68 18.37
N ALA A 809 -17.95 46.00 18.05
CA ALA A 809 -18.31 47.08 17.13
C ALA A 809 -18.05 48.48 17.75
N SER A 810 -18.18 48.59 19.07
CA SER A 810 -18.03 49.84 19.84
C SER A 810 -16.59 50.14 20.28
N VAL A 811 -15.67 49.19 20.13
CA VAL A 811 -14.25 49.36 20.46
C VAL A 811 -13.51 50.08 19.33
N ASP A 812 -12.49 50.88 19.69
CA ASP A 812 -11.55 51.52 18.76
C ASP A 812 -11.09 50.50 17.68
N PRO A 813 -11.14 50.85 16.38
CA PRO A 813 -10.62 50.03 15.29
C PRO A 813 -9.25 49.38 15.55
N ARG A 814 -8.34 50.05 16.27
CA ARG A 814 -7.01 49.50 16.61
C ARG A 814 -7.05 48.36 17.62
N GLN A 815 -8.02 48.37 18.53
CA GLN A 815 -8.20 47.36 19.58
C GLN A 815 -9.18 46.25 19.15
N ARG A 816 -10.01 46.52 18.13
CA ARG A 816 -10.99 45.58 17.58
C ARG A 816 -10.35 44.25 17.15
N ALA A 817 -9.22 44.30 16.45
CA ALA A 817 -8.53 43.09 15.98
C ALA A 817 -8.00 42.23 17.14
N ALA A 818 -7.42 42.86 18.17
CA ALA A 818 -6.93 42.15 19.35
C ALA A 818 -8.08 41.48 20.12
N MET A 819 -9.19 42.20 20.29
CA MET A 819 -10.39 41.66 20.93
C MET A 819 -11.01 40.53 20.10
N ALA A 820 -11.05 40.64 18.77
CA ALA A 820 -11.52 39.58 17.88
C ALA A 820 -10.67 38.31 18.03
N GLN A 821 -9.34 38.46 18.06
CA GLN A 821 -8.43 37.33 18.19
C GLN A 821 -8.51 36.64 19.56
N GLU A 822 -8.64 37.42 20.64
CA GLU A 822 -8.90 36.89 21.98
C GLU A 822 -10.22 36.11 22.02
N THR A 823 -11.28 36.70 21.45
CA THR A 823 -12.60 36.07 21.38
C THR A 823 -12.57 34.79 20.55
N LEU A 824 -11.84 34.79 19.42
CA LEU A 824 -11.67 33.61 18.58
C LEU A 824 -10.96 32.49 19.34
N THR A 825 -9.94 32.82 20.13
CA THR A 825 -9.23 31.84 20.97
C THR A 825 -10.19 31.17 21.97
N ILE A 826 -11.11 31.95 22.56
CA ILE A 826 -12.14 31.45 23.48
C ILE A 826 -13.13 30.53 22.74
N VAL A 827 -13.60 30.92 21.55
CA VAL A 827 -14.56 30.14 20.75
C VAL A 827 -13.92 28.85 20.23
N ASP A 828 -12.70 28.91 19.69
CA ASP A 828 -11.97 27.75 19.20
C ASP A 828 -11.64 26.78 20.34
N ALA A 829 -11.33 27.27 21.54
CA ALA A 829 -11.15 26.41 22.72
C ALA A 829 -12.45 25.67 23.09
N ALA A 830 -13.61 26.31 22.96
CA ALA A 830 -14.91 25.68 23.18
C ALA A 830 -15.26 24.66 22.09
N LEU A 831 -14.99 24.97 20.81
CA LEU A 831 -15.28 24.09 19.68
C LEU A 831 -14.48 22.78 19.70
N ARG A 832 -13.28 22.78 20.28
CA ARG A 832 -12.51 21.54 20.54
C ARG A 832 -13.25 20.58 21.47
N VAL A 833 -14.09 21.13 22.34
CA VAL A 833 -14.80 20.39 23.37
C VAL A 833 -16.18 19.98 22.89
N GLU A 834 -16.93 20.92 22.34
CA GLU A 834 -18.28 20.72 21.86
C GLU A 834 -18.56 21.65 20.67
N ALA A 835 -18.90 21.08 19.53
CA ALA A 835 -19.31 21.84 18.36
C ALA A 835 -20.81 22.14 18.44
N THR A 836 -21.16 23.40 18.67
CA THR A 836 -22.56 23.87 18.68
C THR A 836 -22.81 24.88 17.57
N THR A 837 -24.06 24.97 17.11
CA THR A 837 -24.47 25.97 16.11
C THR A 837 -24.19 27.40 16.60
N ASP A 838 -24.37 27.67 17.89
CA ASP A 838 -24.05 28.97 18.51
C ASP A 838 -22.56 29.33 18.40
N LEU A 839 -21.66 28.42 18.77
CA LEU A 839 -20.22 28.64 18.71
C LEU A 839 -19.74 28.82 17.26
N LEU A 840 -20.31 28.05 16.33
CA LEU A 840 -19.99 28.18 14.91
C LEU A 840 -20.48 29.52 14.34
N ILE A 841 -21.63 30.03 14.77
CA ILE A 841 -22.06 31.39 14.39
C ILE A 841 -21.13 32.44 14.99
N GLN A 842 -20.74 32.32 16.25
CA GLN A 842 -19.77 33.25 16.86
C GLN A 842 -18.44 33.24 16.12
N ARG A 843 -17.93 32.05 15.75
CA ARG A 843 -16.71 31.90 14.94
C ARG A 843 -16.85 32.53 13.56
N ALA A 844 -17.98 32.33 12.88
CA ALA A 844 -18.27 32.92 11.58
C ALA A 844 -18.39 34.46 11.64
N THR A 845 -18.95 34.99 12.73
CA THR A 845 -18.96 36.45 12.98
C THR A 845 -17.53 36.97 13.16
N LEU A 846 -16.70 36.29 13.95
CA LEU A 846 -15.30 36.66 14.14
C LEU A 846 -14.51 36.59 12.84
N ALA A 847 -14.75 35.59 12.00
CA ALA A 847 -14.17 35.47 10.66
C ALA A 847 -14.42 36.71 9.80
N GLN A 848 -15.65 37.22 9.82
CA GLN A 848 -16.00 38.47 9.12
C GLN A 848 -15.30 39.69 9.72
N VAL A 849 -15.17 39.77 11.04
CA VAL A 849 -14.51 40.89 11.72
C VAL A 849 -13.01 40.95 11.39
N ILE A 850 -12.34 39.80 11.32
CA ILE A 850 -10.90 39.71 11.02
C ILE A 850 -10.59 39.64 9.52
N GLY A 851 -11.60 39.46 8.67
CA GLY A 851 -11.44 39.32 7.23
C GLY A 851 -10.90 37.95 6.79
N ASP A 852 -11.08 36.90 7.59
CA ASP A 852 -10.65 35.54 7.25
C ASP A 852 -11.75 34.81 6.49
N HIS A 853 -11.69 34.90 5.16
CA HIS A 853 -12.67 34.31 4.27
C HIS A 853 -12.63 32.77 4.28
N ALA A 854 -11.46 32.16 4.44
CA ALA A 854 -11.32 30.70 4.49
C ALA A 854 -11.98 30.15 5.76
N MET A 855 -11.72 30.79 6.90
CA MET A 855 -12.36 30.45 8.16
C MET A 855 -13.88 30.61 8.09
N LEU A 856 -14.40 31.66 7.46
CA LEU A 856 -15.84 31.85 7.29
C LEU A 856 -16.49 30.70 6.51
N VAL A 857 -15.86 30.29 5.40
CA VAL A 857 -16.37 29.21 4.55
C VAL A 857 -16.36 27.86 5.28
N GLU A 858 -15.23 27.47 5.89
CA GLU A 858 -15.13 26.20 6.62
C GLU A 858 -16.04 26.16 7.86
N THR A 859 -16.19 27.28 8.55
CA THR A 859 -17.13 27.38 9.68
C THR A 859 -18.57 27.19 9.22
N ALA A 860 -18.94 27.74 8.07
CA ALA A 860 -20.28 27.59 7.52
C ALA A 860 -20.58 26.14 7.10
N LEU A 861 -19.59 25.42 6.55
CA LEU A 861 -19.71 23.98 6.27
C LEU A 861 -19.89 23.17 7.56
N ALA A 862 -19.05 23.40 8.57
CA ALA A 862 -19.19 22.75 9.86
C ALA A 862 -20.54 23.05 10.51
N PHE A 863 -21.03 24.30 10.40
CA PHE A 863 -22.35 24.69 10.87
C PHE A 863 -23.44 23.87 10.18
N ALA A 864 -23.38 23.72 8.86
CA ALA A 864 -24.38 22.94 8.12
C ALA A 864 -24.42 21.48 8.60
N VAL A 865 -23.27 20.86 8.84
CA VAL A 865 -23.16 19.50 9.37
C VAL A 865 -23.82 19.40 10.74
N VAL A 866 -23.44 20.27 11.70
CA VAL A 866 -23.98 20.24 13.07
C VAL A 866 -25.47 20.57 13.10
N ALA A 867 -25.91 21.59 12.35
CA ALA A 867 -27.31 21.98 12.28
C ALA A 867 -28.19 20.86 11.71
N SER A 868 -27.69 20.10 10.73
CA SER A 868 -28.41 18.98 10.11
C SER A 868 -28.68 17.80 11.05
N GLN A 869 -27.94 17.70 12.16
CA GLN A 869 -28.11 16.68 13.20
C GLN A 869 -29.12 17.11 14.29
N SER A 870 -29.43 18.40 14.38
CA SER A 870 -30.43 18.93 15.30
C SER A 870 -31.85 18.73 14.75
N ARG A 871 -32.85 18.56 15.63
CA ARG A 871 -34.26 18.55 15.18
C ARG A 871 -34.60 19.95 14.68
N GLY A 872 -34.85 20.08 13.38
CA GLY A 872 -35.00 21.34 12.65
C GLY A 872 -35.82 22.41 13.39
N GLY A 873 -35.36 23.65 13.30
CA GLY A 873 -35.96 24.80 13.97
C GLY A 873 -35.81 26.08 13.16
N THR A 874 -36.77 27.01 13.29
CA THR A 874 -36.81 28.29 12.57
C THR A 874 -35.57 29.17 12.80
N LEU A 875 -34.87 28.98 13.93
CA LEU A 875 -33.63 29.69 14.24
C LEU A 875 -32.46 29.27 13.35
N GLU A 876 -32.26 27.96 13.14
CA GLU A 876 -31.13 27.48 12.33
C GLU A 876 -31.34 27.76 10.84
N ALA A 877 -32.59 27.74 10.37
CA ALA A 877 -32.91 28.21 9.03
C ALA A 877 -32.54 29.70 8.83
N ARG A 878 -32.85 30.58 9.79
CA ARG A 878 -32.45 31.99 9.75
C ARG A 878 -30.93 32.18 9.78
N ARG A 879 -30.23 31.38 10.59
CA ARG A 879 -28.76 31.37 10.67
C ARG A 879 -28.12 30.91 9.37
N SER A 880 -28.66 29.87 8.73
CA SER A 880 -28.25 29.45 7.38
C SER A 880 -28.38 30.58 6.36
N GLU A 881 -29.51 31.30 6.34
CA GLU A 881 -29.68 32.44 5.43
C GLU A 881 -28.69 33.58 5.70
N ALA A 882 -28.40 33.86 6.98
CA ALA A 882 -27.40 34.86 7.35
C ALA A 882 -25.98 34.46 6.88
N LEU A 883 -25.59 33.20 7.08
CA LEU A 883 -24.30 32.68 6.59
C LEU A 883 -24.24 32.71 5.06
N LYS A 884 -25.31 32.32 4.36
CA LYS A 884 -25.40 32.43 2.89
C LYS A 884 -25.21 33.86 2.42
N ALA A 885 -25.85 34.83 3.06
CA ALA A 885 -25.70 36.24 2.72
C ALA A 885 -24.25 36.73 2.94
N ALA A 886 -23.58 36.26 4.00
CA ALA A 886 -22.18 36.57 4.25
C ALA A 886 -21.25 35.95 3.19
N LEU A 887 -21.44 34.66 2.87
CA LEU A 887 -20.73 33.97 1.81
C LEU A 887 -20.98 34.61 0.44
N GLY A 888 -22.20 35.10 0.19
CA GLY A 888 -22.60 35.78 -1.04
C GLY A 888 -21.70 36.97 -1.42
N ARG A 889 -21.08 37.62 -0.43
CA ARG A 889 -20.19 38.78 -0.60
C ARG A 889 -18.74 38.40 -0.96
N LEU A 890 -18.36 37.13 -0.78
CA LEU A 890 -17.04 36.63 -1.10
C LEU A 890 -16.92 36.29 -2.59
N GLU A 891 -15.68 36.29 -3.09
CA GLU A 891 -15.36 35.74 -4.40
C GLU A 891 -15.80 34.27 -4.50
N SER A 892 -16.26 33.88 -5.69
CA SER A 892 -16.73 32.52 -5.91
C SER A 892 -15.58 31.53 -5.91
N SER A 893 -15.65 30.53 -5.03
CA SER A 893 -14.77 29.37 -5.00
C SER A 893 -15.59 28.07 -4.94
N PRO A 894 -15.04 26.91 -5.36
CA PRO A 894 -15.74 25.63 -5.28
C PRO A 894 -16.18 25.29 -3.85
N ILE A 895 -15.32 25.54 -2.87
CA ILE A 895 -15.61 25.28 -1.46
C ILE A 895 -16.73 26.19 -0.92
N ARG A 896 -16.76 27.47 -1.33
CA ARG A 896 -17.85 28.39 -1.00
C ARG A 896 -19.17 27.92 -1.60
N GLN A 897 -19.18 27.44 -2.83
CA GLN A 897 -20.39 26.92 -3.47
C GLN A 897 -20.94 25.69 -2.73
N ARG A 898 -20.05 24.78 -2.31
CA ARG A 898 -20.42 23.65 -1.45
C ARG A 898 -20.97 24.09 -0.10
N ALA A 899 -20.36 25.09 0.53
CA ALA A 899 -20.86 25.67 1.77
C ALA A 899 -22.28 26.21 1.62
N ILE A 900 -22.56 26.98 0.55
CA ILE A 900 -23.91 27.49 0.25
C ILE A 900 -24.90 26.34 0.04
N ALA A 901 -24.53 25.32 -0.75
CA ALA A 901 -25.38 24.16 -1.01
C ALA A 901 -25.69 23.35 0.28
N ALA A 902 -24.70 23.18 1.15
CA ALA A 902 -24.89 22.52 2.44
C ALA A 902 -25.85 23.29 3.35
N LEU A 903 -25.76 24.63 3.37
CA LEU A 903 -26.67 25.51 4.13
C LEU A 903 -28.11 25.47 3.58
N ASP A 904 -28.29 25.38 2.26
CA ASP A 904 -29.61 25.21 1.64
C ASP A 904 -30.29 23.91 2.11
N GLY A 905 -29.52 22.84 2.25
CA GLY A 905 -30.01 21.56 2.79
C GLY A 905 -30.50 21.63 4.24
N VAL A 906 -29.97 22.56 5.04
CA VAL A 906 -30.45 22.84 6.41
C VAL A 906 -31.79 23.59 6.38
N ALA A 907 -31.96 24.54 5.47
CA ALA A 907 -33.19 25.33 5.38
C ALA A 907 -34.40 24.54 4.84
N GLN A 908 -34.15 23.46 4.10
CA GLN A 908 -35.19 22.59 3.54
C GLN A 908 -35.70 21.50 4.51
N ARG A 909 -34.94 21.19 5.57
CA ARG A 909 -35.31 20.21 6.61
C ARG A 909 -36.03 20.89 7.76
#